data_AF-A0A0V1IW14-F1
#
_entry.id   AF-A0A0V1IW14-F1
#
_cell.length_a   1.000
_cell.length_b   1.000
_cell.length_c   1.000
_cell.angle_alpha   90.00
_cell.angle_beta   90.00
_cell.angle_gamma   90.00
#
_symmetry.space_group_name_H-M   'P 1'
#
loop_
_entity.id
_entity.type
_entity.pdbx_description
1 polymer ?
#
loop_
_entity_poly.entity_id
_entity_poly.type
_entity_poly.pdbx_seq_one_letter_code
_entity_poly.pdbx_strand_id
1 'polypeptide(L)'
;MLSTISLADSVAYCLKTMLALKKDKKDEESHSGAYFASSCDRTTVLQEARQFNETPINARKCCTTLTKLLYLISQGEQLSRKEATDAFFSITKLWQSNDVVLRRLVYLTIKELASLADDVIIVTSSLTKDMTGKEDIYRASAIRALCKVTDSTMLQAIERYMKQAIVDRIPAVASAALVSTLYLMKKNPDCIRRWTSEIQEAANSDNPMIQFHGLAVYYEMRKNDRLSVVQLVQKYSKQCSRSAFALCYLIRIALKLIEEDEKGRDTGTLLDFLESCLRHKSEMVVYEAASALLRLPNITSKELSSAISVLQMFCSSSKAALRFAAVRTLSSVAGIYPAAVAACNVDLEQLISDQNRSIATLAITTLLKTGAESSVDRLMKQISSFVSEISDEFKVVVIDAVRSLCVRYPKKSTILLSFLSNMLRDEVFLLSQGGFLYKKAIIDTIVWIIEENDEAKEPGLVYLCEFIEDCEHVTLATKVLNLLGKEGPKCSNPRKYIRFIFNRVLLEPPPVRAVAVTAMAKFGVCQSLRADVVTLLQRCLLDSDDEVRDRATFYSVLFSTNNLKLYEELITGGLDVSPSLLVCALREYCAFSSSKFEPFNLNSVPQSQLPIGGQHKPSMDVDVVPTSVKPEKGLKSREEIYEEQLHQIEQFAKFGPLFKSSAPLELTESEVEIAVSCVQHMFLEHIVFQFECSNTLNDQILSNVVVHMKPVSKPWKQVAEIPCEIIRNNDCGLTYVAFQLPSDADLPPAMFSCVMNCTIKDNEDDITDYADEYPLEDVELGFSMQVKPMKMNFNTIWEDLDGNVEVACTYSLPGYNSIQDAIDKILDCVGMAPCERSEKASKNKSAHVLLMAGMFRTGSMIAAQAKLALAPSGVINANLKVRSEDKLAVSFKRLIISHLSIYCVQHSCELELAFLKTMFSSVFLCFISMLVCLFPFGDAGDKCVSGHGKLICKQNPRAVDSTEIRLWDKDGSTVLGMFDPDDLMGIGVPDDDGRFVIEGCASDRDWLPFWKNDPDPYLEIRHTCRLSYGETFHIEGPLIKFLPDNTDFGVIDLDMPN
;
A
#
# COMPACT_ATOMS: atom_id res chain seq x y z
N MET A 1 1.50 -0.24 24.03
CA MET A 1 0.43 -0.03 25.05
C MET A 1 0.97 0.22 26.47
N LEU A 2 2.28 0.47 26.66
CA LEU A 2 2.90 0.81 27.97
C LEU A 2 3.61 2.19 27.95
N SER A 3 3.16 3.08 27.08
CA SER A 3 3.51 4.49 27.10
C SER A 3 2.24 5.30 27.01
N THR A 4 2.24 6.46 27.66
CA THR A 4 1.24 7.53 27.59
C THR A 4 -0.04 7.34 28.42
N ILE A 5 0.05 7.64 29.72
CA ILE A 5 -0.91 8.61 30.25
C ILE A 5 -0.58 9.91 29.50
N SER A 6 -1.51 10.41 28.69
CA SER A 6 -1.33 11.67 27.98
C SER A 6 -1.01 12.78 28.98
N LEU A 7 -0.14 13.73 28.59
CA LEU A 7 0.11 14.96 29.34
C LEU A 7 -1.21 15.63 29.73
N ALA A 8 -2.22 15.55 28.86
CA ALA A 8 -3.56 16.06 29.09
C ALA A 8 -4.27 15.42 30.30
N ASP A 9 -4.11 14.11 30.53
CA ASP A 9 -4.76 13.41 31.65
C ASP A 9 -4.09 13.71 32.99
N SER A 10 -2.76 13.89 32.99
CA SER A 10 -2.00 14.28 34.18
C SER A 10 -2.25 15.74 34.57
N VAL A 11 -2.36 16.62 33.57
CA VAL A 11 -2.74 18.04 33.74
C VAL A 11 -4.21 18.14 34.20
N ALA A 12 -5.13 17.36 33.61
CA ALA A 12 -6.54 17.31 34.02
C ALA A 12 -6.71 16.77 35.46
N TYR A 13 -5.92 15.78 35.87
CA TYR A 13 -5.92 15.28 37.24
C TYR A 13 -5.36 16.31 38.24
N CYS A 14 -4.27 17.01 37.90
CA CYS A 14 -3.75 18.12 38.72
C CYS A 14 -4.74 19.29 38.82
N LEU A 15 -5.38 19.68 37.72
CA LEU A 15 -6.44 20.68 37.70
C LEU A 15 -7.65 20.26 38.56
N LYS A 16 -8.12 19.01 38.44
CA LYS A 16 -9.19 18.47 39.30
C LYS A 16 -8.82 18.45 40.78
N THR A 17 -7.58 18.08 41.10
CA THR A 17 -7.10 18.00 42.49
C THR A 17 -6.95 19.39 43.12
N MET A 18 -6.50 20.39 42.35
CA MET A 18 -6.45 21.79 42.80
C MET A 18 -7.84 22.45 42.90
N LEU A 19 -8.77 22.11 42.01
CA LEU A 19 -10.18 22.52 42.14
C LEU A 19 -10.83 21.87 43.38
N ALA A 20 -10.48 20.63 43.72
CA ALA A 20 -10.96 19.95 44.91
C ALA A 20 -10.40 20.53 46.23
N LEU A 21 -9.13 20.97 46.26
CA LEU A 21 -8.51 21.61 47.44
C LEU A 21 -9.06 23.02 47.75
N LYS A 22 -9.80 23.64 46.81
CA LYS A 22 -10.52 24.90 47.02
C LYS A 22 -11.94 24.71 47.58
N LYS A 23 -12.44 23.47 47.69
CA LYS A 23 -13.84 23.19 48.03
C LYS A 23 -14.20 23.38 49.51
N ASP A 24 -13.23 23.67 50.37
CA ASP A 24 -13.45 23.99 51.80
C ASP A 24 -13.83 25.45 52.09
N LYS A 25 -13.95 26.29 51.05
CA LYS A 25 -14.65 27.58 51.17
C LYS A 25 -15.84 27.57 50.23
N LYS A 26 -17.04 27.55 50.82
CA LYS A 26 -18.27 28.01 50.16
C LYS A 26 -17.95 29.34 49.50
N ASP A 27 -17.94 29.39 48.17
CA ASP A 27 -18.56 30.44 47.35
C ASP A 27 -18.35 30.12 45.84
N GLU A 28 -19.47 30.12 45.12
CA GLU A 28 -19.71 30.28 43.67
C GLU A 28 -18.92 29.41 42.65
N GLU A 29 -19.51 28.25 42.33
CA GLU A 29 -19.19 27.41 41.16
C GLU A 29 -19.79 28.02 39.87
N SER A 30 -18.97 28.63 39.00
CA SER A 30 -19.20 28.68 37.53
C SER A 30 -18.13 29.44 36.72
N HIS A 31 -17.30 30.29 37.33
CA HIS A 31 -16.37 31.14 36.57
C HIS A 31 -14.87 30.77 36.63
N SER A 32 -14.42 29.81 37.45
CA SER A 32 -12.97 29.68 37.73
C SER A 32 -12.08 29.15 36.58
N GLY A 33 -12.64 28.41 35.62
CA GLY A 33 -11.88 27.87 34.48
C GLY A 33 -11.48 28.94 33.43
N ALA A 34 -12.36 29.92 33.19
CA ALA A 34 -12.13 30.99 32.21
C ALA A 34 -11.12 32.05 32.69
N TYR A 35 -10.98 32.25 34.01
CA TYR A 35 -9.97 33.14 34.59
C TYR A 35 -8.55 32.56 34.57
N PHE A 36 -8.40 31.24 34.52
CA PHE A 36 -7.09 30.58 34.44
C PHE A 36 -6.48 30.68 33.03
N ALA A 37 -7.31 30.60 31.99
CA ALA A 37 -6.88 30.74 30.59
C ALA A 37 -6.57 32.20 30.19
N SER A 38 -7.28 33.19 30.76
CA SER A 38 -7.09 34.61 30.44
C SER A 38 -5.89 35.28 31.12
N SER A 39 -5.22 34.60 32.07
CA SER A 39 -4.06 35.13 32.82
C SER A 39 -2.75 34.36 32.59
N CYS A 40 -2.72 33.43 31.63
CA CYS A 40 -1.54 32.65 31.25
C CYS A 40 -0.92 33.21 29.96
N ASP A 41 -0.13 34.27 30.08
CA ASP A 41 0.77 34.71 29.00
C ASP A 41 2.19 34.16 29.27
N ARG A 42 2.89 33.74 28.22
CA ARG A 42 4.24 33.16 28.32
C ARG A 42 5.19 34.08 29.10
N THR A 43 5.17 35.37 28.79
CA THR A 43 6.08 36.33 29.41
C THR A 43 5.78 36.53 30.90
N THR A 44 4.50 36.56 31.26
CA THR A 44 4.08 36.75 32.66
C THR A 44 4.39 35.52 33.51
N VAL A 45 4.17 34.31 32.98
CA VAL A 45 4.47 33.06 33.69
C VAL A 45 5.98 32.89 33.91
N LEU A 46 6.81 33.20 32.91
CA LEU A 46 8.27 33.17 33.07
C LEU A 46 8.79 34.26 34.02
N GLN A 47 8.14 35.43 34.08
CA GLN A 47 8.45 36.44 35.09
C GLN A 47 8.04 35.98 36.51
N GLU A 48 6.84 35.40 36.66
CA GLU A 48 6.37 34.82 37.92
C GLU A 48 7.30 33.68 38.40
N ALA A 49 7.93 32.93 37.48
CA ALA A 49 8.88 31.86 37.83
C ALA A 49 10.11 32.38 38.60
N ARG A 50 10.40 33.68 38.58
CA ARG A 50 11.46 34.28 39.42
C ARG A 50 11.20 34.09 40.91
N GLN A 51 9.95 33.96 41.33
CA GLN A 51 9.58 33.71 42.73
C GLN A 51 10.11 32.37 43.26
N PHE A 52 10.51 31.43 42.39
CA PHE A 52 11.15 30.18 42.81
C PHE A 52 12.50 30.40 43.52
N ASN A 53 13.08 31.58 43.36
CA ASN A 53 14.33 31.98 44.00
C ASN A 53 14.12 32.68 45.36
N GLU A 54 12.88 32.93 45.79
CA GLU A 54 12.59 33.58 47.07
C GLU A 54 12.91 32.67 48.26
N THR A 55 13.48 33.25 49.31
CA THR A 55 13.72 32.57 50.61
C THR A 55 13.03 33.38 51.72
N PRO A 56 12.04 32.84 52.46
CA PRO A 56 11.53 31.46 52.42
C PRO A 56 10.57 31.18 51.25
N ILE A 57 10.58 29.94 50.75
CA ILE A 57 9.75 29.51 49.60
C ILE A 57 8.27 29.46 49.97
N ASN A 58 7.41 30.14 49.18
CA ASN A 58 5.96 30.07 49.33
C ASN A 58 5.37 28.94 48.46
N ALA A 59 5.11 27.78 49.06
CA ALA A 59 4.68 26.59 48.32
C ALA A 59 3.39 26.80 47.49
N ARG A 60 2.40 27.54 48.00
CA ARG A 60 1.12 27.76 47.31
C ARG A 60 1.28 28.59 46.03
N LYS A 61 2.09 29.66 46.10
CA LYS A 61 2.40 30.50 44.94
C LYS A 61 3.20 29.73 43.90
N CYS A 62 4.23 29.00 44.33
CA CYS A 62 5.05 28.19 43.44
C CYS A 62 4.24 27.09 42.73
N CYS A 63 3.32 26.40 43.43
CA CYS A 63 2.41 25.43 42.81
C CYS A 63 1.55 26.05 41.70
N THR A 64 1.04 27.27 41.94
CA THR A 64 0.20 27.98 40.97
C THR A 64 1.00 28.28 39.71
N THR A 65 2.20 28.85 39.84
CA THR A 65 3.04 29.20 38.69
C THR A 65 3.60 27.98 37.96
N LEU A 66 3.98 26.91 38.65
CA LEU A 66 4.32 25.63 38.00
C LEU A 66 3.15 25.06 37.18
N THR A 67 1.93 25.20 37.69
CA THR A 67 0.74 24.72 36.97
C THR A 67 0.47 25.57 35.73
N LYS A 68 0.65 26.90 35.82
CA LYS A 68 0.57 27.79 34.64
C LYS A 68 1.64 27.42 33.60
N LEU A 69 2.87 27.16 34.04
CA LEU A 69 3.96 26.74 33.16
C LEU A 69 3.65 25.41 32.45
N LEU A 70 3.20 24.40 33.19
CA LEU A 70 2.76 23.12 32.63
C LEU A 70 1.57 23.27 31.67
N TYR A 71 0.64 24.18 31.97
CA TYR A 71 -0.49 24.48 31.10
C TYR A 71 -0.01 25.05 29.76
N LEU A 72 0.90 26.03 29.76
CA LEU A 72 1.50 26.59 28.54
C LEU A 72 2.19 25.50 27.71
N ILE A 73 3.02 24.66 28.34
CA ILE A 73 3.69 23.53 27.67
C ILE A 73 2.64 22.58 27.06
N SER A 74 1.54 22.30 27.76
CA SER A 74 0.47 21.42 27.26
C SER A 74 -0.35 21.98 26.10
N GLN A 75 -0.39 23.31 25.93
CA GLN A 75 -1.01 23.97 24.77
C GLN A 75 -0.09 23.98 23.54
N GLY A 76 1.16 23.51 23.67
CA GLY A 76 2.14 23.48 22.58
C GLY A 76 3.01 24.73 22.47
N GLU A 77 3.04 25.58 23.50
CA GLU A 77 3.90 26.75 23.56
C GLU A 77 5.40 26.35 23.62
N GLN A 78 6.20 26.78 22.65
CA GLN A 78 7.61 26.38 22.52
C GLN A 78 8.55 27.28 23.34
N LEU A 79 9.01 26.81 24.50
CA LEU A 79 10.04 27.51 25.29
C LEU A 79 11.39 27.48 24.54
N SER A 80 12.12 28.60 24.51
CA SER A 80 13.50 28.57 23.99
C SER A 80 14.39 27.74 24.91
N ARG A 81 15.47 27.15 24.38
CA ARG A 81 16.41 26.33 25.16
C ARG A 81 16.97 27.07 26.38
N LYS A 82 17.24 28.38 26.24
CA LYS A 82 17.70 29.23 27.34
C LYS A 82 16.61 29.44 28.40
N GLU A 83 15.39 29.79 28.00
CA GLU A 83 14.27 29.96 28.96
C GLU A 83 13.93 28.66 29.67
N ALA A 84 13.96 27.52 28.96
CA ALA A 84 13.75 26.20 29.53
C ALA A 84 14.82 25.86 30.56
N THR A 85 16.08 26.16 30.28
CA THR A 85 17.23 25.94 31.18
C THR A 85 17.15 26.84 32.41
N ASP A 86 16.87 28.14 32.25
CA ASP A 86 16.71 29.09 33.35
C ASP A 86 15.53 28.73 34.27
N ALA A 87 14.41 28.31 33.67
CA ALA A 87 13.26 27.80 34.41
C ALA A 87 13.62 26.49 35.14
N PHE A 88 14.32 25.57 34.47
CA PHE A 88 14.76 24.30 35.04
C PHE A 88 15.62 24.52 36.30
N PHE A 89 16.65 25.37 36.20
CA PHE A 89 17.50 25.72 37.34
C PHE A 89 16.73 26.38 38.48
N SER A 90 15.80 27.29 38.16
CA SER A 90 14.96 27.95 39.17
C SER A 90 14.06 26.93 39.91
N ILE A 91 13.52 25.94 39.18
CA ILE A 91 12.70 24.86 39.75
C ILE A 91 13.52 23.97 40.68
N THR A 92 14.83 23.76 40.42
CA THR A 92 15.66 22.91 41.29
C THR A 92 15.73 23.40 42.74
N LYS A 93 15.55 24.70 42.99
CA LYS A 93 15.52 25.27 44.35
C LYS A 93 14.27 24.89 45.14
N LEU A 94 13.18 24.53 44.46
CA LEU A 94 11.91 24.15 45.07
C LEU A 94 11.99 22.83 45.86
N TRP A 95 13.03 22.01 45.66
CA TRP A 95 13.29 20.81 46.48
C TRP A 95 13.50 21.10 47.96
N GLN A 96 13.89 22.33 48.31
CA GLN A 96 14.06 22.75 49.71
C GLN A 96 12.74 22.75 50.50
N SER A 97 11.59 22.85 49.83
CA SER A 97 10.27 22.76 50.46
C SER A 97 9.86 21.31 50.69
N ASN A 98 9.31 21.02 51.88
CA ASN A 98 8.77 19.70 52.23
C ASN A 98 7.29 19.51 51.83
N ASP A 99 6.71 20.44 51.07
CA ASP A 99 5.33 20.33 50.60
C ASP A 99 5.18 19.21 49.53
N VAL A 100 4.30 18.24 49.81
CA VAL A 100 4.10 17.05 48.97
C VAL A 100 3.57 17.41 47.59
N VAL A 101 2.68 18.39 47.48
CA VAL A 101 2.04 18.80 46.22
C VAL A 101 3.03 19.52 45.34
N LEU A 102 3.79 20.46 45.93
CA LEU A 102 4.88 21.14 45.25
C LEU A 102 5.93 20.16 44.74
N ARG A 103 6.35 19.20 45.56
CA ARG A 103 7.35 18.20 45.15
C ARG A 103 6.87 17.31 44.00
N ARG A 104 5.59 16.96 43.94
CA ARG A 104 4.99 16.25 42.80
C ARG A 104 4.99 17.09 41.51
N LEU A 105 4.66 18.38 41.61
CA LEU A 105 4.70 19.31 40.47
C LEU A 105 6.14 19.53 39.97
N VAL A 106 7.12 19.55 40.87
CA VAL A 106 8.55 19.62 40.52
C VAL A 106 8.94 18.41 39.67
N TYR A 107 8.62 17.18 40.09
CA TYR A 107 8.92 15.98 39.29
C TYR A 107 8.26 16.00 37.91
N LEU A 108 7.00 16.46 37.82
CA LEU A 108 6.29 16.54 36.55
C LEU A 108 6.93 17.56 35.61
N THR A 109 7.20 18.76 36.11
CA THR A 109 7.76 19.87 35.31
C THR A 109 9.18 19.55 34.82
N ILE A 110 9.99 18.91 35.66
CA ILE A 110 11.35 18.51 35.30
C ILE A 110 11.37 17.41 34.25
N LYS A 111 10.43 16.46 34.30
CA LYS A 111 10.31 15.42 33.27
C LYS A 111 10.01 16.00 31.89
N GLU A 112 9.20 17.05 31.82
CA GLU A 112 8.85 17.71 30.55
C GLU A 112 9.98 18.64 30.07
N LEU A 113 10.61 19.39 30.98
CA LEU A 113 11.72 20.28 30.62
C LEU A 113 13.04 19.54 30.33
N ALA A 114 13.20 18.30 30.80
CA ALA A 114 14.45 17.54 30.65
C ALA A 114 14.89 17.29 29.20
N SER A 115 14.00 17.33 28.21
CA SER A 115 14.37 17.23 26.79
C SER A 115 14.67 18.58 26.13
N LEU A 116 14.39 19.69 26.81
CA LEU A 116 14.50 21.05 26.26
C LEU A 116 15.60 21.88 26.94
N ALA A 117 15.95 21.55 28.18
CA ALA A 117 16.95 22.24 28.98
C ALA A 117 18.34 21.58 28.85
N ASP A 118 19.38 22.38 29.03
CA ASP A 118 20.78 21.93 29.15
C ASP A 118 21.13 21.64 30.63
N ASP A 119 22.23 20.91 30.87
CA ASP A 119 22.76 20.61 32.22
C ASP A 119 21.77 19.97 33.21
N VAL A 120 20.82 19.22 32.67
CA VAL A 120 19.74 18.54 33.41
C VAL A 120 20.27 17.58 34.49
N ILE A 121 21.53 17.12 34.37
CA ILE A 121 22.19 16.21 35.32
C ILE A 121 22.25 16.79 36.75
N ILE A 122 22.15 18.11 36.94
CA ILE A 122 22.18 18.75 38.27
C ILE A 122 21.14 18.19 39.27
N VAL A 123 20.00 17.68 38.80
CA VAL A 123 18.95 17.13 39.67
C VAL A 123 19.18 15.68 40.10
N THR A 124 20.21 15.01 39.55
CA THR A 124 20.49 13.59 39.79
C THR A 124 20.64 13.29 41.28
N SER A 125 21.42 14.09 42.02
CA SER A 125 21.66 13.88 43.46
C SER A 125 20.37 14.02 44.30
N SER A 126 19.56 15.03 44.01
CA SER A 126 18.25 15.26 44.65
C SER A 126 17.30 14.10 44.38
N LEU A 127 17.23 13.63 43.13
CA LEU A 127 16.39 12.50 42.73
C LEU A 127 16.87 11.17 43.32
N THR A 128 18.18 10.94 43.40
CA THR A 128 18.75 9.75 44.06
C THR A 128 18.45 9.74 45.55
N LYS A 129 18.50 10.91 46.22
CA LYS A 129 18.12 11.06 47.62
C LYS A 129 16.64 10.74 47.83
N ASP A 130 15.75 11.25 46.98
CA ASP A 130 14.31 10.99 47.09
C ASP A 130 13.93 9.54 46.72
N MET A 131 14.68 8.89 45.83
CA MET A 131 14.52 7.46 45.49
C MET A 131 14.88 6.53 46.67
N THR A 132 15.95 6.86 47.40
CA THR A 132 16.49 6.07 48.52
C THR A 132 15.97 6.52 49.89
N GLY A 133 15.20 7.62 49.92
CA GLY A 133 14.65 8.20 51.13
C GLY A 133 13.64 7.30 51.82
N LYS A 134 13.37 7.59 53.11
CA LYS A 134 12.39 6.86 53.93
C LYS A 134 10.93 7.17 53.56
N GLU A 135 10.69 8.21 52.77
CA GLU A 135 9.37 8.69 52.41
C GLU A 135 8.88 8.03 51.12
N ASP A 136 8.09 6.98 51.25
CA ASP A 136 7.64 6.16 50.12
C ASP A 136 6.82 6.91 49.07
N ILE A 137 6.21 8.04 49.46
CA ILE A 137 5.41 8.91 48.59
C ILE A 137 6.25 9.49 47.45
N TYR A 138 7.55 9.71 47.67
CA TYR A 138 8.44 10.34 46.70
C TYR A 138 9.17 9.35 45.80
N ARG A 139 9.49 8.16 46.33
CA ARG A 139 10.38 7.16 45.70
C ARG A 139 9.95 6.80 44.27
N ALA A 140 8.68 6.44 44.06
CA ALA A 140 8.19 6.02 42.74
C ALA A 140 8.22 7.15 41.70
N SER A 141 7.96 8.40 42.11
CA SER A 141 7.98 9.56 41.22
C SER A 141 9.41 10.01 40.92
N ALA A 142 10.30 9.96 41.92
CA ALA A 142 11.72 10.23 41.77
C ALA A 142 12.38 9.25 40.80
N ILE A 143 12.07 7.94 40.87
CA ILE A 143 12.59 6.94 39.92
C ILE A 143 12.23 7.28 38.47
N ARG A 144 10.95 7.62 38.20
CA ARG A 144 10.50 7.96 36.83
C ARG A 144 11.14 9.24 36.31
N ALA A 145 11.34 10.23 37.18
CA ALA A 145 12.02 11.48 36.82
C ALA A 145 13.51 11.25 36.57
N LEU A 146 14.18 10.50 37.45
CA LEU A 146 15.60 10.16 37.34
C LEU A 146 15.89 9.42 36.04
N CYS A 147 15.13 8.38 35.72
CA CYS A 147 15.36 7.59 34.51
C CYS A 147 15.09 8.38 33.22
N LYS A 148 14.28 9.44 33.27
CA LYS A 148 14.06 10.34 32.13
C LYS A 148 15.29 11.23 31.87
N VAL A 149 15.87 11.76 32.95
CA VAL A 149 17.06 12.65 32.95
C VAL A 149 18.35 11.89 32.72
N THR A 150 18.42 10.62 33.10
CA THR A 150 19.63 9.79 33.01
C THR A 150 20.02 9.53 31.54
N ASP A 151 21.30 9.73 31.24
CA ASP A 151 21.98 9.43 29.99
C ASP A 151 22.73 8.08 30.06
N SER A 152 23.37 7.68 28.96
CA SER A 152 24.07 6.38 28.88
C SER A 152 25.25 6.28 29.85
N THR A 153 25.95 7.39 30.12
CA THR A 153 27.13 7.42 30.98
C THR A 153 26.77 7.30 32.47
N MET A 154 25.67 7.93 32.91
CA MET A 154 25.25 7.93 34.31
C MET A 154 24.40 6.71 34.70
N LEU A 155 23.99 5.88 33.74
CA LEU A 155 23.19 4.69 34.03
C LEU A 155 23.89 3.72 35.01
N GLN A 156 25.21 3.58 34.89
CA GLN A 156 26.01 2.74 35.80
C GLN A 156 25.99 3.26 37.24
N ALA A 157 25.96 4.58 37.43
CA ALA A 157 25.94 5.20 38.76
C ALA A 157 24.62 4.93 39.51
N ILE A 158 23.51 4.79 38.78
CA ILE A 158 22.19 4.51 39.37
C ILE A 158 21.82 3.02 39.40
N GLU A 159 22.61 2.15 38.75
CA GLU A 159 22.35 0.71 38.57
C GLU A 159 22.00 0.00 39.89
N ARG A 160 22.83 0.20 40.92
CA ARG A 160 22.63 -0.46 42.23
C ARG A 160 21.27 -0.11 42.84
N TYR A 161 20.88 1.15 42.74
CA TYR A 161 19.62 1.62 43.31
C TYR A 161 18.41 1.14 42.50
N MET A 162 18.54 1.06 41.17
CA MET A 162 17.49 0.52 40.30
C MET A 162 17.24 -0.96 40.58
N LYS A 163 18.29 -1.77 40.73
CA LYS A 163 18.18 -3.19 41.14
C LYS A 163 17.41 -3.34 42.45
N GLN A 164 17.74 -2.53 43.47
CA GLN A 164 17.02 -2.51 44.74
C GLN A 164 15.56 -2.08 44.60
N ALA A 165 15.28 -1.10 43.75
CA ALA A 165 13.93 -0.61 43.51
C ALA A 165 13.03 -1.63 42.78
N ILE A 166 13.60 -2.47 41.90
CA ILE A 166 12.87 -3.51 41.16
C ILE A 166 12.30 -4.57 42.11
N VAL A 167 13.07 -4.99 43.11
CA VAL A 167 12.66 -6.00 44.12
C VAL A 167 12.10 -5.38 45.41
N ASP A 168 11.67 -4.11 45.34
CA ASP A 168 11.15 -3.42 46.52
C ASP A 168 9.82 -4.02 47.00
N ARG A 169 9.61 -4.01 48.32
CA ARG A 169 8.38 -4.53 48.94
C ARG A 169 7.15 -3.70 48.56
N ILE A 170 7.33 -2.44 48.19
CA ILE A 170 6.25 -1.52 47.84
C ILE A 170 5.94 -1.66 46.35
N PRO A 171 4.73 -2.12 45.98
CA PRO A 171 4.40 -2.37 44.57
C PRO A 171 4.51 -1.15 43.67
N ALA A 172 4.22 0.05 44.18
CA ALA A 172 4.32 1.28 43.41
C ALA A 172 5.77 1.61 43.01
N VAL A 173 6.74 1.30 43.87
CA VAL A 173 8.17 1.53 43.64
C VAL A 173 8.70 0.51 42.64
N ALA A 174 8.45 -0.78 42.87
CA ALA A 174 8.82 -1.86 41.94
C ALA A 174 8.21 -1.67 40.54
N SER A 175 6.92 -1.33 40.47
CA SER A 175 6.24 -1.04 39.22
C SER A 175 6.84 0.17 38.49
N ALA A 176 7.15 1.26 39.21
CA ALA A 176 7.80 2.43 38.62
C ALA A 176 9.22 2.11 38.13
N ALA A 177 9.98 1.31 38.87
CA ALA A 177 11.31 0.86 38.50
C ALA A 177 11.27 0.01 37.22
N LEU A 178 10.40 -1.00 37.14
CA LEU A 178 10.26 -1.88 35.97
C LEU A 178 9.86 -1.12 34.70
N VAL A 179 8.88 -0.21 34.79
CA VAL A 179 8.50 0.63 33.63
C VAL A 179 9.63 1.57 33.23
N SER A 180 10.39 2.08 34.19
CA SER A 180 11.56 2.91 33.89
C SER A 180 12.70 2.10 33.29
N THR A 181 12.87 0.84 33.69
CA THR A 181 13.79 -0.12 33.06
C THR A 181 13.41 -0.38 31.60
N LEU A 182 12.13 -0.51 31.26
CA LEU A 182 11.68 -0.58 29.85
C LEU A 182 12.07 0.66 29.04
N TYR A 183 12.01 1.85 29.63
CA TYR A 183 12.45 3.08 28.97
C TYR A 183 13.97 3.09 28.77
N LEU A 184 14.73 2.70 29.78
CA LEU A 184 16.19 2.65 29.74
C LEU A 184 16.71 1.55 28.78
N MET A 185 15.96 0.46 28.58
CA MET A 185 16.26 -0.60 27.60
C MET A 185 16.42 -0.04 26.18
N LYS A 186 15.70 1.04 25.84
CA LYS A 186 15.85 1.70 24.54
C LYS A 186 17.15 2.51 24.41
N LYS A 187 17.71 2.99 25.53
CA LYS A 187 18.94 3.80 25.54
C LYS A 187 20.21 2.96 25.67
N ASN A 188 20.20 1.95 26.54
CA ASN A 188 21.38 1.12 26.82
C ASN A 188 20.94 -0.32 27.21
N PRO A 189 20.75 -1.22 26.24
CA PRO A 189 20.24 -2.57 26.49
C PRO A 189 21.26 -3.47 27.22
N ASP A 190 22.56 -3.33 26.96
CA ASP A 190 23.60 -4.19 27.53
C ASP A 190 23.69 -4.08 29.05
N CYS A 191 23.60 -2.85 29.57
CA CYS A 191 23.62 -2.63 31.01
C CYS A 191 22.48 -3.37 31.72
N ILE A 192 21.28 -3.36 31.13
CA ILE A 192 20.06 -3.90 31.73
C ILE A 192 19.96 -5.42 31.56
N ARG A 193 20.55 -6.01 30.52
CA ARG A 193 20.63 -7.48 30.39
C ARG A 193 21.27 -8.14 31.61
N ARG A 194 22.14 -7.43 32.34
CA ARG A 194 22.76 -7.87 33.60
C ARG A 194 21.81 -7.88 34.81
N TRP A 195 20.58 -7.35 34.69
CA TRP A 195 19.58 -7.26 35.77
C TRP A 195 18.58 -8.43 35.73
N THR A 196 18.92 -9.51 35.02
CA THR A 196 18.03 -10.64 34.75
C THR A 196 17.48 -11.27 36.04
N SER A 197 18.30 -11.41 37.09
CA SER A 197 17.90 -12.01 38.37
C SER A 197 16.75 -11.25 39.05
N GLU A 198 16.90 -9.94 39.18
CA GLU A 198 15.94 -9.06 39.83
C GLU A 198 14.64 -8.96 39.03
N ILE A 199 14.74 -8.95 37.70
CA ILE A 199 13.58 -8.91 36.80
C ILE A 199 12.82 -10.23 36.83
N GLN A 200 13.51 -11.37 36.89
CA GLN A 200 12.88 -12.68 37.04
C GLN A 200 12.17 -12.82 38.41
N GLU A 201 12.76 -12.29 39.48
CA GLU A 201 12.10 -12.24 40.80
C GLU A 201 10.81 -11.40 40.72
N ALA A 202 10.87 -10.23 40.09
CA ALA A 202 9.70 -9.38 39.90
C ALA A 202 8.60 -10.03 39.03
N ALA A 203 8.98 -10.78 37.98
CA ALA A 203 8.04 -11.52 37.13
C ALA A 203 7.32 -12.67 37.90
N ASN A 204 7.93 -13.18 38.96
CA ASN A 204 7.34 -14.21 39.83
C ASN A 204 6.64 -13.62 41.08
N SER A 205 6.48 -12.31 41.15
CA SER A 205 5.82 -11.63 42.27
C SER A 205 4.35 -12.02 42.38
N ASP A 206 3.83 -12.04 43.62
CA ASP A 206 2.39 -12.24 43.90
C ASP A 206 1.52 -11.07 43.42
N ASN A 207 2.10 -9.87 43.22
CA ASN A 207 1.34 -8.70 42.80
C ASN A 207 1.08 -8.73 41.28
N PRO A 208 -0.19 -8.68 40.82
CA PRO A 208 -0.51 -8.80 39.40
C PRO A 208 0.16 -7.76 38.49
N MET A 209 0.38 -6.53 38.98
CA MET A 209 0.95 -5.46 38.17
C MET A 209 2.47 -5.56 38.07
N ILE A 210 3.14 -5.98 39.16
CA ILE A 210 4.59 -6.23 39.17
C ILE A 210 4.89 -7.42 38.26
N GLN A 211 4.11 -8.50 38.36
CA GLN A 211 4.22 -9.65 37.47
C GLN A 211 4.09 -9.25 35.99
N PHE A 212 3.11 -8.42 35.65
CA PHE A 212 2.93 -7.93 34.27
C PHE A 212 4.12 -7.09 33.79
N HIS A 213 4.56 -6.09 34.56
CA HIS A 213 5.71 -5.25 34.18
C HIS A 213 7.02 -6.03 34.14
N GLY A 214 7.24 -6.95 35.08
CA GLY A 214 8.41 -7.82 35.13
C GLY A 214 8.47 -8.72 33.89
N LEU A 215 7.35 -9.34 33.53
CA LEU A 215 7.24 -10.12 32.31
C LEU A 215 7.50 -9.27 31.05
N ALA A 216 6.98 -8.04 31.00
CA ALA A 216 7.20 -7.15 29.86
C ALA A 216 8.68 -6.82 29.66
N VAL A 217 9.41 -6.49 30.75
CA VAL A 217 10.86 -6.27 30.70
C VAL A 217 11.60 -7.56 30.31
N TYR A 218 11.20 -8.69 30.90
CA TYR A 218 11.85 -9.98 30.66
C TYR A 218 11.72 -10.43 29.20
N TYR A 219 10.56 -10.19 28.58
CA TYR A 219 10.36 -10.38 27.14
C TYR A 219 11.25 -9.45 26.32
N GLU A 220 11.26 -8.14 26.62
CA GLU A 220 12.03 -7.15 25.85
C GLU A 220 13.54 -7.45 25.86
N MET A 221 14.05 -8.03 26.94
CA MET A 221 15.44 -8.48 27.05
C MET A 221 15.77 -9.68 26.15
N ARG A 222 14.78 -10.53 25.86
CA ARG A 222 14.92 -11.80 25.14
C ARG A 222 14.31 -11.78 23.74
N LYS A 223 13.68 -10.70 23.32
CA LYS A 223 12.92 -10.62 22.05
C LYS A 223 13.74 -10.98 20.80
N ASN A 224 15.06 -10.80 20.84
CA ASN A 224 15.97 -11.14 19.74
C ASN A 224 16.34 -12.64 19.70
N ASP A 225 16.09 -13.38 20.79
CA ASP A 225 16.37 -14.82 20.88
C ASP A 225 15.06 -15.60 20.98
N ARG A 226 14.62 -16.11 19.83
CA ARG A 226 13.37 -16.86 19.69
C ARG A 226 13.26 -18.04 20.66
N LEU A 227 14.32 -18.83 20.82
CA LEU A 227 14.30 -20.02 21.69
C LEU A 227 14.08 -19.62 23.15
N SER A 228 14.72 -18.54 23.60
CA SER A 228 14.50 -17.99 24.94
C SER A 228 13.05 -17.51 25.14
N VAL A 229 12.43 -16.92 24.12
CA VAL A 229 11.03 -16.47 24.19
C VAL A 229 10.07 -17.65 24.24
N VAL A 230 10.29 -18.71 23.44
CA VAL A 230 9.49 -19.94 23.49
C VAL A 230 9.57 -20.58 24.88
N GLN A 231 10.76 -20.71 25.46
CA GLN A 231 10.95 -21.24 26.81
C GLN A 231 10.28 -20.37 27.88
N LEU A 232 10.31 -19.05 27.71
CA LEU A 232 9.62 -18.10 28.59
C LEU A 232 8.10 -18.34 28.55
N VAL A 233 7.50 -18.42 27.36
CA VAL A 233 6.05 -18.68 27.24
C VAL A 233 5.70 -20.05 27.82
N GLN A 234 6.48 -21.10 27.54
CA GLN A 234 6.26 -22.44 28.10
C GLN A 234 6.39 -22.50 29.64
N LYS A 235 7.28 -21.70 30.22
CA LYS A 235 7.43 -21.59 31.68
C LYS A 235 6.19 -20.96 32.31
N TYR A 236 5.77 -19.80 31.79
CA TYR A 236 4.66 -19.03 32.36
C TYR A 236 3.27 -19.53 31.94
N SER A 237 3.17 -20.38 30.90
CA SER A 237 1.94 -21.10 30.56
C SER A 237 1.64 -22.21 31.58
N LYS A 238 2.67 -22.93 32.04
CA LYS A 238 2.55 -23.97 33.07
C LYS A 238 2.39 -23.37 34.47
N GLN A 239 3.14 -22.31 34.76
CA GLN A 239 3.04 -21.56 36.01
C GLN A 239 1.88 -20.57 35.89
N CYS A 240 0.64 -21.06 36.07
CA CYS A 240 -0.59 -20.28 35.95
C CYS A 240 -0.44 -18.86 36.51
N SER A 241 -0.24 -17.88 35.63
CA SER A 241 0.08 -16.50 36.01
C SER A 241 -1.17 -15.87 36.63
N ARG A 242 -1.04 -15.30 37.84
CA ARG A 242 -2.18 -14.74 38.58
C ARG A 242 -2.73 -13.46 37.95
N SER A 243 -1.90 -12.74 37.18
CA SER A 243 -2.27 -11.50 36.51
C SER A 243 -2.96 -11.74 35.17
N ALA A 244 -4.19 -11.25 35.04
CA ALA A 244 -4.90 -11.24 33.76
C ALA A 244 -4.15 -10.40 32.69
N PHE A 245 -3.48 -9.32 33.08
CA PHE A 245 -2.68 -8.50 32.17
C PHE A 245 -1.44 -9.24 31.65
N ALA A 246 -0.77 -10.00 32.52
CA ALA A 246 0.37 -10.83 32.13
C ALA A 246 -0.07 -11.95 31.17
N LEU A 247 -1.20 -12.61 31.45
CA LEU A 247 -1.75 -13.64 30.55
C LEU A 247 -2.12 -13.08 29.18
N CYS A 248 -2.79 -11.92 29.11
CA CYS A 248 -3.06 -11.27 27.81
C CYS A 248 -1.77 -10.91 27.06
N TYR A 249 -0.72 -10.49 27.77
CA TYR A 249 0.58 -10.20 27.15
C TYR A 249 1.25 -11.48 26.64
N LEU A 250 1.19 -12.59 27.40
CA LEU A 250 1.67 -13.90 26.97
C LEU A 250 0.93 -14.42 25.74
N ILE A 251 -0.40 -14.24 25.68
CA ILE A 251 -1.21 -14.61 24.50
C ILE A 251 -0.71 -13.86 23.26
N ARG A 252 -0.42 -12.55 23.37
CA ARG A 252 0.11 -11.76 22.25
C ARG A 252 1.51 -12.21 21.83
N ILE A 253 2.38 -12.57 22.78
CA ILE A 253 3.70 -13.11 22.48
C ILE A 253 3.56 -14.48 21.80
N ALA A 254 2.67 -15.35 22.29
CA ALA A 254 2.42 -16.66 21.71
C ALA A 254 1.89 -16.55 20.28
N LEU A 255 0.96 -15.62 20.01
CA LEU A 255 0.45 -15.34 18.67
C LEU A 255 1.59 -14.94 17.72
N LYS A 256 2.43 -13.99 18.13
CA LYS A 256 3.59 -13.55 17.36
C LYS A 256 4.57 -14.69 17.05
N LEU A 257 4.84 -15.57 18.03
CA LEU A 257 5.71 -16.73 17.83
C LEU A 257 5.13 -17.75 16.85
N ILE A 258 3.80 -17.93 16.84
CA ILE A 258 3.12 -18.84 15.91
C ILE A 258 3.14 -18.26 14.49
N GLU A 259 2.90 -16.95 14.34
CA GLU A 259 2.97 -16.26 13.05
C GLU A 259 4.38 -16.33 12.42
N GLU A 260 5.44 -16.28 13.25
CA GLU A 260 6.83 -16.39 12.79
C GLU A 260 7.31 -17.85 12.59
N ASP A 261 6.51 -18.91 12.85
CA ASP A 261 6.93 -20.33 12.72
C ASP A 261 6.50 -20.99 11.40
N GLU A 262 7.36 -20.98 10.38
CA GLU A 262 7.09 -21.69 9.12
C GLU A 262 7.19 -23.23 9.23
N LYS A 263 7.92 -23.76 10.22
CA LYS A 263 8.21 -25.20 10.33
C LYS A 263 7.26 -25.94 11.28
N GLY A 264 6.38 -25.23 11.98
CA GLY A 264 5.25 -25.77 12.75
C GLY A 264 5.61 -26.75 13.88
N ARG A 265 6.83 -26.72 14.44
CA ARG A 265 7.28 -27.71 15.43
C ARG A 265 6.91 -27.34 16.87
N ASP A 266 6.86 -26.05 17.20
CA ASP A 266 6.57 -25.55 18.56
C ASP A 266 5.12 -25.04 18.73
N THR A 267 4.39 -24.94 17.62
CA THR A 267 3.01 -24.42 17.55
C THR A 267 2.04 -25.22 18.42
N GLY A 268 2.17 -26.55 18.51
CA GLY A 268 1.25 -27.39 19.29
C GLY A 268 1.15 -27.01 20.77
N THR A 269 2.29 -26.79 21.44
CA THR A 269 2.28 -26.43 22.88
C THR A 269 1.77 -25.01 23.13
N LEU A 270 1.95 -24.10 22.18
CA LEU A 270 1.44 -22.72 22.25
C LEU A 270 -0.07 -22.68 21.97
N LEU A 271 -0.56 -23.49 21.02
CA LEU A 271 -1.98 -23.64 20.74
C LEU A 271 -2.74 -24.26 21.92
N ASP A 272 -2.18 -25.30 22.56
CA ASP A 272 -2.75 -25.88 23.79
C ASP A 272 -2.89 -24.83 24.90
N PHE A 273 -1.90 -23.93 25.02
CA PHE A 273 -1.97 -22.81 25.96
C PHE A 273 -3.09 -21.82 25.58
N LEU A 274 -3.23 -21.44 24.31
CA LEU A 274 -4.31 -20.57 23.84
C LEU A 274 -5.70 -21.21 24.07
N GLU A 275 -5.88 -22.49 23.76
CA GLU A 275 -7.10 -23.25 24.05
C GLU A 275 -7.42 -23.26 25.55
N SER A 276 -6.41 -23.44 26.40
CA SER A 276 -6.59 -23.41 27.86
C SER A 276 -7.06 -22.04 28.36
N CYS A 277 -6.63 -20.96 27.71
CA CYS A 277 -6.99 -19.59 28.06
C CYS A 277 -8.47 -19.26 27.76
N LEU A 278 -9.12 -19.99 26.84
CA LEU A 278 -10.55 -19.82 26.54
C LEU A 278 -11.46 -20.16 27.73
N ARG A 279 -10.98 -20.96 28.68
CA ARG A 279 -11.74 -21.38 29.87
C ARG A 279 -11.35 -20.60 31.14
N HIS A 280 -10.59 -19.52 30.99
CA HIS A 280 -10.10 -18.73 32.11
C HIS A 280 -11.23 -17.95 32.80
N LYS A 281 -11.08 -17.64 34.10
CA LYS A 281 -12.09 -16.92 34.89
C LYS A 281 -12.24 -15.44 34.48
N SER A 282 -11.18 -14.84 33.94
CA SER A 282 -11.19 -13.44 33.50
C SER A 282 -11.68 -13.32 32.06
N GLU A 283 -12.77 -12.58 31.87
CA GLU A 283 -13.36 -12.28 30.55
C GLU A 283 -12.35 -11.63 29.58
N MET A 284 -11.40 -10.83 30.08
CA MET A 284 -10.36 -10.19 29.27
C MET A 284 -9.40 -11.21 28.64
N VAL A 285 -8.97 -12.20 29.42
CA VAL A 285 -8.08 -13.28 28.95
C VAL A 285 -8.79 -14.16 27.94
N VAL A 286 -10.05 -14.51 28.24
CA VAL A 286 -10.89 -15.31 27.36
C VAL A 286 -11.12 -14.63 26.02
N TYR A 287 -11.42 -13.33 26.02
CA TYR A 287 -11.57 -12.54 24.79
C TYR A 287 -10.26 -12.43 24.00
N GLU A 288 -9.14 -12.12 24.66
CA GLU A 288 -7.84 -12.01 24.00
C GLU A 288 -7.42 -13.34 23.37
N ALA A 289 -7.65 -14.48 24.05
CA ALA A 289 -7.39 -15.81 23.52
C ALA A 289 -8.27 -16.12 22.30
N ALA A 290 -9.59 -15.86 22.38
CA ALA A 290 -10.50 -16.06 21.25
C ALA A 290 -10.12 -15.18 20.05
N SER A 291 -9.77 -13.91 20.28
CA SER A 291 -9.32 -13.00 19.23
C SER A 291 -7.98 -13.40 18.64
N ALA A 292 -7.06 -13.97 19.43
CA ALA A 292 -5.76 -14.43 18.95
C ALA A 292 -5.91 -15.66 18.06
N LEU A 293 -6.72 -16.65 18.48
CA LEU A 293 -6.98 -17.85 17.67
C LEU A 293 -7.58 -17.49 16.30
N LEU A 294 -8.54 -16.57 16.27
CA LEU A 294 -9.21 -16.15 15.02
C LEU A 294 -8.32 -15.36 14.06
N ARG A 295 -7.14 -14.90 14.50
CA ARG A 295 -6.16 -14.21 13.64
C ARG A 295 -5.15 -15.15 13.01
N LEU A 296 -5.09 -16.41 13.45
CA LEU A 296 -4.14 -17.38 12.92
C LEU A 296 -4.50 -17.77 11.47
N PRO A 297 -3.52 -17.78 10.54
CA PRO A 297 -3.76 -18.10 9.13
C PRO A 297 -4.18 -19.56 8.90
N ASN A 298 -3.69 -20.49 9.72
CA ASN A 298 -3.95 -21.93 9.62
C ASN A 298 -4.80 -22.47 10.78
N ILE A 299 -5.93 -21.82 11.07
CA ILE A 299 -6.83 -22.23 12.16
C ILE A 299 -7.55 -23.55 11.84
N THR A 300 -7.60 -24.48 12.80
CA THR A 300 -8.38 -25.72 12.65
C THR A 300 -9.87 -25.48 12.92
N SER A 301 -10.74 -26.30 12.32
CA SER A 301 -12.20 -26.20 12.52
C SER A 301 -12.63 -26.33 14.01
N LYS A 302 -11.88 -27.11 14.81
CA LYS A 302 -12.10 -27.27 16.25
C LYS A 302 -11.80 -25.98 17.02
N GLU A 303 -10.66 -25.36 16.74
CA GLU A 303 -10.24 -24.10 17.38
C GLU A 303 -11.17 -22.95 17.00
N LEU A 304 -11.53 -22.87 15.71
CA LEU A 304 -12.49 -21.90 15.18
C LEU A 304 -13.83 -22.00 15.91
N SER A 305 -14.37 -23.22 16.04
CA SER A 305 -15.64 -23.47 16.73
C SER A 305 -15.57 -23.11 18.22
N SER A 306 -14.44 -23.40 18.88
CA SER A 306 -14.22 -23.09 20.29
C SER A 306 -14.16 -21.59 20.55
N ALA A 307 -13.43 -20.84 19.70
CA ALA A 307 -13.34 -19.39 19.78
C ALA A 307 -14.69 -18.71 19.49
N ILE A 308 -15.41 -19.15 18.46
CA ILE A 308 -16.74 -18.61 18.11
C ILE A 308 -17.76 -18.87 19.22
N SER A 309 -17.77 -20.06 19.84
CA SER A 309 -18.68 -20.38 20.95
C SER A 309 -18.51 -19.43 22.15
N VAL A 310 -17.28 -19.03 22.44
CA VAL A 310 -16.97 -18.04 23.48
C VAL A 310 -17.47 -16.65 23.09
N LEU A 311 -17.23 -16.21 21.85
CA LEU A 311 -17.74 -14.92 21.36
C LEU A 311 -19.28 -14.88 21.33
N GLN A 312 -19.92 -16.00 21.00
CA GLN A 312 -21.37 -16.15 21.08
C GLN A 312 -21.88 -15.92 22.50
N MET A 313 -21.23 -16.51 23.51
CA MET A 313 -21.57 -16.27 24.92
C MET A 313 -21.44 -14.78 25.30
N PHE A 314 -20.45 -14.08 24.76
CA PHE A 314 -20.27 -12.64 25.00
C PHE A 314 -21.32 -11.76 24.31
N CYS A 315 -21.95 -12.22 23.22
CA CYS A 315 -23.08 -11.51 22.59
C CYS A 315 -24.26 -11.35 23.56
N SER A 316 -24.48 -12.35 24.43
CA SER A 316 -25.59 -12.36 25.41
C SER A 316 -25.18 -11.80 26.79
N SER A 317 -24.00 -11.19 26.90
CA SER A 317 -23.51 -10.60 28.15
C SER A 317 -24.30 -9.35 28.56
N SER A 318 -24.47 -9.10 29.86
CA SER A 318 -25.06 -7.85 30.36
C SER A 318 -24.16 -6.63 30.16
N LYS A 319 -22.84 -6.83 29.95
CA LYS A 319 -21.86 -5.76 29.77
C LYS A 319 -21.75 -5.33 28.30
N ALA A 320 -22.10 -4.08 27.99
CA ALA A 320 -22.03 -3.53 26.63
C ALA A 320 -20.62 -3.61 26.00
N ALA A 321 -19.56 -3.45 26.79
CA ALA A 321 -18.18 -3.55 26.30
C ALA A 321 -17.84 -4.94 25.74
N LEU A 322 -18.32 -6.02 26.38
CA LEU A 322 -18.10 -7.38 25.91
C LEU A 322 -18.93 -7.69 24.67
N ARG A 323 -20.19 -7.27 24.66
CA ARG A 323 -21.06 -7.40 23.48
C ARG A 323 -20.42 -6.72 22.27
N PHE A 324 -19.96 -5.47 22.43
CA PHE A 324 -19.28 -4.73 21.37
C PHE A 324 -18.01 -5.44 20.90
N ALA A 325 -17.14 -5.87 21.81
CA ALA A 325 -15.89 -6.55 21.46
C ALA A 325 -16.14 -7.88 20.71
N ALA A 326 -17.15 -8.64 21.13
CA ALA A 326 -17.55 -9.88 20.50
C ALA A 326 -18.09 -9.66 19.09
N VAL A 327 -19.09 -8.78 18.92
CA VAL A 327 -19.68 -8.50 17.62
C VAL A 327 -18.66 -7.92 16.65
N ARG A 328 -17.75 -7.04 17.12
CA ARG A 328 -16.67 -6.51 16.27
C ARG A 328 -15.77 -7.60 15.71
N THR A 329 -15.35 -8.55 16.56
CA THR A 329 -14.50 -9.68 16.14
C THR A 329 -15.26 -10.67 15.25
N LEU A 330 -16.54 -10.92 15.55
CA LEU A 330 -17.39 -11.73 14.67
C LEU A 330 -17.58 -11.07 13.29
N SER A 331 -17.70 -9.74 13.24
CA SER A 331 -17.87 -8.99 11.98
C SER A 331 -16.63 -9.04 11.08
N SER A 332 -15.42 -9.01 11.66
CA SER A 332 -14.18 -9.18 10.90
C SER A 332 -14.05 -10.61 10.36
N VAL A 333 -14.41 -11.61 11.17
CA VAL A 333 -14.32 -13.04 10.79
C VAL A 333 -15.44 -13.47 9.84
N ALA A 334 -16.60 -12.82 9.88
CA ALA A 334 -17.74 -13.12 9.01
C ALA A 334 -17.43 -12.96 7.52
N GLY A 335 -16.40 -12.16 7.18
CA GLY A 335 -15.83 -12.11 5.84
C GLY A 335 -15.23 -13.46 5.45
N ILE A 336 -14.31 -13.99 6.29
CA ILE A 336 -13.43 -15.15 6.04
C ILE A 336 -14.13 -16.50 6.25
N TYR A 337 -14.92 -16.65 7.32
CA TYR A 337 -15.60 -17.90 7.66
C TYR A 337 -17.12 -17.70 7.91
N PRO A 338 -17.92 -17.34 6.88
CA PRO A 338 -19.34 -17.04 7.06
C PRO A 338 -20.15 -18.18 7.69
N ALA A 339 -19.86 -19.43 7.33
CA ALA A 339 -20.61 -20.60 7.81
C ALA A 339 -20.42 -20.86 9.31
N ALA A 340 -19.22 -20.60 9.84
CA ALA A 340 -18.94 -20.78 11.26
C ALA A 340 -19.60 -19.68 12.11
N VAL A 341 -19.58 -18.43 11.63
CA VAL A 341 -20.22 -17.29 12.30
C VAL A 341 -21.75 -17.36 12.22
N ALA A 342 -22.33 -18.03 11.21
CA ALA A 342 -23.77 -18.20 11.08
C ALA A 342 -24.43 -18.87 12.29
N ALA A 343 -23.68 -19.65 13.09
CA ALA A 343 -24.15 -20.21 14.35
C ALA A 343 -24.58 -19.14 15.38
N CYS A 344 -24.02 -17.93 15.29
CA CYS A 344 -24.32 -16.80 16.17
C CYS A 344 -25.47 -15.91 15.66
N ASN A 345 -26.10 -16.23 14.51
CA ASN A 345 -27.09 -15.34 13.88
C ASN A 345 -28.28 -15.03 14.80
N VAL A 346 -28.73 -16.00 15.61
CA VAL A 346 -29.86 -15.81 16.53
C VAL A 346 -29.53 -14.79 17.61
N ASP A 347 -28.33 -14.84 18.18
CA ASP A 347 -27.87 -13.89 19.19
C ASP A 347 -27.61 -12.51 18.58
N LEU A 348 -27.02 -12.46 17.38
CA LEU A 348 -26.79 -11.21 16.65
C LEU A 348 -28.10 -10.49 16.30
N GLU A 349 -29.17 -11.22 15.96
CA GLU A 349 -30.48 -10.62 15.69
C GLU A 349 -31.08 -9.93 16.92
N GLN A 350 -30.85 -10.45 18.13
CA GLN A 350 -31.28 -9.80 19.37
C GLN A 350 -30.54 -8.47 19.59
N LEU A 351 -29.29 -8.37 19.11
CA LEU A 351 -28.45 -7.18 19.25
C LEU A 351 -28.80 -6.05 18.29
N ILE A 352 -29.64 -6.29 17.28
CA ILE A 352 -30.17 -5.22 16.41
C ILE A 352 -30.93 -4.17 17.25
N SER A 353 -31.60 -4.61 18.32
CA SER A 353 -32.37 -3.75 19.22
C SER A 353 -31.55 -3.27 20.44
N ASP A 354 -30.22 -3.41 20.44
CA ASP A 354 -29.38 -2.96 21.55
C ASP A 354 -29.38 -1.43 21.70
N GLN A 355 -29.32 -0.94 22.94
CA GLN A 355 -29.24 0.50 23.25
C GLN A 355 -28.01 1.17 22.62
N ASN A 356 -26.91 0.44 22.46
CA ASN A 356 -25.71 0.94 21.81
C ASN A 356 -25.78 0.73 20.30
N ARG A 357 -25.96 1.84 19.57
CA ARG A 357 -26.06 1.86 18.10
C ARG A 357 -24.84 1.27 17.38
N SER A 358 -23.65 1.35 17.98
CA SER A 358 -22.45 0.75 17.40
C SER A 358 -22.53 -0.78 17.38
N ILE A 359 -23.14 -1.37 18.42
CA ILE A 359 -23.34 -2.83 18.51
C ILE A 359 -24.39 -3.25 17.49
N ALA A 360 -25.53 -2.55 17.44
CA ALA A 360 -26.60 -2.83 16.48
C ALA A 360 -26.11 -2.73 15.03
N THR A 361 -25.31 -1.71 14.70
CA THR A 361 -24.75 -1.51 13.35
C THR A 361 -23.80 -2.66 12.96
N LEU A 362 -22.89 -3.05 13.86
CA LEU A 362 -21.99 -4.18 13.62
C LEU A 362 -22.75 -5.50 13.54
N ALA A 363 -23.81 -5.68 14.33
CA ALA A 363 -24.65 -6.87 14.30
C ALA A 363 -25.37 -6.99 12.94
N ILE A 364 -25.98 -5.90 12.46
CA ILE A 364 -26.59 -5.84 11.12
C ILE A 364 -25.56 -6.16 10.04
N THR A 365 -24.40 -5.50 10.07
CA THR A 365 -23.34 -5.73 9.08
C THR A 365 -22.89 -7.19 9.06
N THR A 366 -22.78 -7.81 10.24
CA THR A 366 -22.40 -9.22 10.38
C THR A 366 -23.51 -10.13 9.83
N LEU A 367 -24.76 -9.87 10.18
CA LEU A 367 -25.93 -10.63 9.70
C LEU A 367 -26.13 -10.53 8.19
N LEU A 368 -25.80 -9.39 7.56
CA LEU A 368 -25.85 -9.27 6.11
C LEU A 368 -24.77 -10.13 5.43
N LYS A 369 -23.61 -10.32 6.07
CA LYS A 369 -22.53 -11.19 5.57
C LYS A 369 -22.83 -12.68 5.81
N THR A 370 -23.49 -13.04 6.90
CA THR A 370 -23.77 -14.43 7.33
C THR A 370 -25.20 -14.90 7.08
N GLY A 371 -26.05 -14.02 6.55
CA GLY A 371 -27.47 -14.26 6.35
C GLY A 371 -27.71 -15.43 5.39
N ALA A 372 -28.67 -16.28 5.74
CA ALA A 372 -29.16 -17.36 4.90
C ALA A 372 -30.38 -16.91 4.08
N GLU A 373 -30.69 -17.58 2.98
CA GLU A 373 -31.82 -17.22 2.10
C GLU A 373 -33.17 -17.13 2.85
N SER A 374 -33.35 -17.95 3.89
CA SER A 374 -34.57 -17.98 4.72
C SER A 374 -34.70 -16.79 5.68
N SER A 375 -33.60 -16.14 6.08
CA SER A 375 -33.61 -15.05 7.04
C SER A 375 -33.67 -13.67 6.40
N VAL A 376 -33.39 -13.55 5.08
CA VAL A 376 -33.37 -12.28 4.34
C VAL A 376 -34.66 -11.47 4.56
N ASP A 377 -35.82 -12.11 4.45
CA ASP A 377 -37.13 -11.43 4.58
C ASP A 377 -37.34 -10.78 5.96
N ARG A 378 -36.90 -11.47 7.02
CA ARG A 378 -37.00 -10.97 8.40
C ARG A 378 -35.97 -9.86 8.65
N LEU A 379 -34.74 -10.07 8.19
CA LEU A 379 -33.63 -9.11 8.36
C LEU A 379 -33.96 -7.77 7.70
N MET A 380 -34.44 -7.77 6.45
CA MET A 380 -34.78 -6.53 5.74
C MET A 380 -35.87 -5.72 6.47
N LYS A 381 -36.87 -6.39 7.06
CA LYS A 381 -37.92 -5.71 7.84
C LYS A 381 -37.37 -5.04 9.11
N GLN A 382 -36.47 -5.71 9.83
CA GLN A 382 -35.85 -5.17 11.05
C GLN A 382 -34.87 -4.03 10.74
N ILE A 383 -34.12 -4.16 9.66
CA ILE A 383 -33.16 -3.14 9.21
C ILE A 383 -33.89 -1.88 8.75
N SER A 384 -35.04 -2.01 8.09
CA SER A 384 -35.84 -0.86 7.62
C SER A 384 -36.20 0.12 8.73
N SER A 385 -36.50 -0.36 9.94
CA SER A 385 -36.76 0.54 11.08
C SER A 385 -35.51 1.19 11.68
N PHE A 386 -34.34 0.57 11.47
CA PHE A 386 -33.06 1.04 12.05
C PHE A 386 -32.30 1.99 11.13
N VAL A 387 -32.40 1.78 9.81
CA VAL A 387 -31.68 2.57 8.79
C VAL A 387 -32.02 4.06 8.83
N SER A 388 -33.25 4.41 9.21
CA SER A 388 -33.67 5.81 9.36
C SER A 388 -32.97 6.53 10.53
N GLU A 389 -32.44 5.78 11.51
CA GLU A 389 -31.85 6.29 12.75
C GLU A 389 -30.31 6.40 12.71
N ILE A 390 -29.66 5.98 11.62
CA ILE A 390 -28.19 5.95 11.47
C ILE A 390 -27.67 7.02 10.49
N SER A 391 -26.37 7.33 10.58
CA SER A 391 -25.72 8.30 9.67
C SER A 391 -25.64 7.78 8.24
N ASP A 392 -25.57 8.70 7.28
CA ASP A 392 -25.57 8.38 5.84
C ASP A 392 -24.37 7.50 5.43
N GLU A 393 -23.23 7.65 6.10
CA GLU A 393 -22.04 6.81 5.90
C GLU A 393 -22.34 5.32 6.18
N PHE A 394 -23.04 5.03 7.27
CA PHE A 394 -23.42 3.66 7.59
C PHE A 394 -24.51 3.14 6.64
N LYS A 395 -25.41 4.00 6.18
CA LYS A 395 -26.42 3.60 5.20
C LYS A 395 -25.75 3.11 3.90
N VAL A 396 -24.70 3.78 3.43
CA VAL A 396 -23.93 3.33 2.24
C VAL A 396 -23.36 1.92 2.46
N VAL A 397 -22.78 1.64 3.64
CA VAL A 397 -22.27 0.29 3.99
C VAL A 397 -23.38 -0.77 3.96
N VAL A 398 -24.58 -0.42 4.44
CA VAL A 398 -25.76 -1.31 4.35
C VAL A 398 -26.14 -1.58 2.90
N ILE A 399 -26.10 -0.58 2.02
CA ILE A 399 -26.39 -0.75 0.58
C ILE A 399 -25.39 -1.68 -0.10
N ASP A 400 -24.09 -1.54 0.18
CA ASP A 400 -23.06 -2.43 -0.39
C ASP A 400 -23.22 -3.88 0.11
N ALA A 401 -23.63 -4.05 1.37
CA ALA A 401 -23.95 -5.37 1.90
C ALA A 401 -25.22 -5.96 1.27
N VAL A 402 -26.24 -5.14 0.98
CA VAL A 402 -27.43 -5.56 0.21
C VAL A 402 -27.06 -5.95 -1.22
N ARG A 403 -26.17 -5.22 -1.90
CA ARG A 403 -25.64 -5.60 -3.21
C ARG A 403 -25.01 -7.01 -3.17
N SER A 404 -24.18 -7.26 -2.16
CA SER A 404 -23.53 -8.57 -1.95
C SER A 404 -24.55 -9.71 -1.71
N LEU A 405 -25.66 -9.41 -1.02
CA LEU A 405 -26.77 -10.35 -0.85
C LEU A 405 -27.53 -10.62 -2.16
N CYS A 406 -27.74 -9.61 -3.01
CA CYS A 406 -28.35 -9.80 -4.34
C CYS A 406 -27.51 -10.73 -5.21
N VAL A 407 -26.17 -10.60 -5.19
CA VAL A 407 -25.24 -11.51 -5.88
C VAL A 407 -25.40 -12.94 -5.36
N ARG A 408 -25.48 -13.11 -4.03
CA ARG A 408 -25.51 -14.44 -3.40
C ARG A 408 -26.87 -15.14 -3.54
N TYR A 409 -27.97 -14.39 -3.50
CA TYR A 409 -29.34 -14.92 -3.54
C TYR A 409 -30.20 -14.23 -4.64
N PRO A 410 -29.94 -14.49 -5.94
CA PRO A 410 -30.62 -13.81 -7.04
C PRO A 410 -32.15 -13.96 -7.02
N LYS A 411 -32.68 -15.08 -6.51
CA LYS A 411 -34.13 -15.34 -6.39
C LYS A 411 -34.85 -14.40 -5.41
N LYS A 412 -34.10 -13.75 -4.50
CA LYS A 412 -34.64 -12.78 -3.54
C LYS A 412 -34.50 -11.33 -4.02
N SER A 413 -34.00 -11.10 -5.24
CA SER A 413 -33.78 -9.75 -5.80
C SER A 413 -35.03 -8.88 -5.77
N THR A 414 -36.23 -9.43 -5.98
CA THR A 414 -37.49 -8.67 -5.94
C THR A 414 -37.78 -8.04 -4.57
N ILE A 415 -37.48 -8.77 -3.49
CA ILE A 415 -37.68 -8.30 -2.11
C ILE A 415 -36.62 -7.25 -1.77
N LEU A 416 -35.37 -7.49 -2.17
CA LEU A 416 -34.26 -6.56 -1.98
C LEU A 416 -34.47 -5.26 -2.78
N LEU A 417 -35.00 -5.34 -4.01
CA LEU A 417 -35.40 -4.17 -4.79
C LEU A 417 -36.55 -3.40 -4.14
N SER A 418 -37.55 -4.09 -3.59
CA SER A 418 -38.63 -3.43 -2.86
C SER A 418 -38.10 -2.68 -1.63
N PHE A 419 -37.13 -3.28 -0.92
CA PHE A 419 -36.44 -2.64 0.20
C PHE A 419 -35.65 -1.41 -0.23
N LEU A 420 -34.82 -1.52 -1.29
CA LEU A 420 -34.06 -0.39 -1.85
C LEU A 420 -34.97 0.75 -2.35
N SER A 421 -36.13 0.41 -2.92
CA SER A 421 -37.13 1.38 -3.38
C SER A 421 -37.75 2.16 -2.23
N ASN A 422 -38.13 1.48 -1.14
CA ASN A 422 -38.65 2.15 0.06
C ASN A 422 -37.59 3.11 0.65
N MET A 423 -36.34 2.66 0.74
CA MET A 423 -35.21 3.49 1.19
C MET A 423 -34.96 4.71 0.29
N LEU A 424 -35.26 4.61 -1.01
CA LEU A 424 -35.10 5.70 -1.98
C LEU A 424 -36.20 6.77 -1.82
N ARG A 425 -37.40 6.37 -1.36
CA ARG A 425 -38.57 7.25 -1.17
C ARG A 425 -38.56 8.01 0.16
N ASP A 426 -37.80 7.58 1.15
CA ASP A 426 -37.76 8.27 2.45
C ASP A 426 -37.15 9.70 2.29
N GLU A 427 -38.01 10.73 2.33
CA GLU A 427 -37.74 12.13 1.94
C GLU A 427 -36.92 12.98 2.95
N VAL A 428 -36.42 12.43 4.06
CA VAL A 428 -35.99 13.24 5.23
C VAL A 428 -34.61 13.92 5.10
N PHE A 429 -34.04 14.07 3.90
CA PHE A 429 -32.67 14.60 3.74
C PHE A 429 -32.53 15.59 2.59
N LEU A 430 -33.05 16.81 2.79
CA LEU A 430 -33.02 17.88 1.78
C LEU A 430 -31.83 18.85 1.88
N LEU A 431 -30.91 18.71 2.84
CA LEU A 431 -29.86 19.75 3.03
C LEU A 431 -28.44 19.26 3.35
N SER A 432 -28.15 17.94 3.35
CA SER A 432 -26.79 17.43 3.58
C SER A 432 -26.17 16.82 2.32
N GLN A 433 -24.87 17.03 2.10
CA GLN A 433 -24.09 16.36 1.05
C GLN A 433 -24.14 14.81 1.15
N GLY A 434 -24.48 14.27 2.34
CA GLY A 434 -24.65 12.83 2.57
C GLY A 434 -25.85 12.20 1.86
N GLY A 435 -26.94 12.95 1.65
CA GLY A 435 -28.15 12.44 0.97
C GLY A 435 -27.90 12.05 -0.49
N PHE A 436 -27.03 12.79 -1.19
CA PHE A 436 -26.68 12.49 -2.58
C PHE A 436 -25.90 11.18 -2.71
N LEU A 437 -24.85 10.96 -1.90
CA LEU A 437 -24.02 9.75 -1.96
C LEU A 437 -24.83 8.50 -1.63
N TYR A 438 -25.71 8.60 -0.64
CA TYR A 438 -26.62 7.52 -0.27
C TYR A 438 -27.62 7.18 -1.39
N LYS A 439 -28.32 8.17 -1.96
CA LYS A 439 -29.25 7.96 -3.08
C LYS A 439 -28.52 7.44 -4.33
N LYS A 440 -27.32 7.94 -4.60
CA LYS A 440 -26.45 7.43 -5.69
C LYS A 440 -26.11 5.95 -5.48
N ALA A 441 -25.68 5.56 -4.28
CA ALA A 441 -25.36 4.16 -3.98
C ALA A 441 -26.57 3.24 -4.16
N ILE A 442 -27.78 3.68 -3.79
CA ILE A 442 -29.02 2.93 -4.03
C ILE A 442 -29.26 2.76 -5.53
N ILE A 443 -29.24 3.86 -6.30
CA ILE A 443 -29.49 3.83 -7.74
C ILE A 443 -28.45 2.95 -8.45
N ASP A 444 -27.18 3.07 -8.11
CA ASP A 444 -26.10 2.24 -8.68
C ASP A 444 -26.33 0.76 -8.39
N THR A 445 -26.83 0.43 -7.21
CA THR A 445 -27.21 -0.95 -6.85
C THR A 445 -28.43 -1.44 -7.62
N ILE A 446 -29.47 -0.61 -7.77
CA ILE A 446 -30.66 -0.97 -8.57
C ILE A 446 -30.29 -1.16 -10.04
N VAL A 447 -29.46 -0.27 -10.62
CA VAL A 447 -28.96 -0.39 -12.00
C VAL A 447 -28.24 -1.73 -12.18
N TRP A 448 -27.33 -2.06 -11.27
CA TRP A 448 -26.61 -3.33 -11.30
C TRP A 448 -27.56 -4.54 -11.25
N ILE A 449 -28.57 -4.53 -10.38
CA ILE A 449 -29.57 -5.60 -10.30
C ILE A 449 -30.38 -5.74 -11.60
N ILE A 450 -30.74 -4.61 -12.24
CA ILE A 450 -31.50 -4.57 -13.50
C ILE A 450 -30.68 -5.14 -14.67
N GLU A 451 -29.37 -4.86 -14.71
CA GLU A 451 -28.48 -5.34 -15.77
C GLU A 451 -28.16 -6.83 -15.61
N GLU A 452 -28.05 -7.33 -14.37
CA GLU A 452 -27.67 -8.73 -14.09
C GLU A 452 -28.87 -9.70 -14.06
N ASN A 453 -30.08 -9.23 -13.70
CA ASN A 453 -31.25 -10.10 -13.52
C ASN A 453 -32.49 -9.62 -14.31
N ASP A 454 -32.86 -10.41 -15.33
CA ASP A 454 -34.00 -10.11 -16.21
C ASP A 454 -35.37 -10.12 -15.48
N GLU A 455 -35.57 -10.96 -14.47
CA GLU A 455 -36.83 -11.00 -13.69
C GLU A 455 -37.02 -9.72 -12.86
N ALA A 456 -35.91 -9.10 -12.46
CA ALA A 456 -35.86 -7.90 -11.64
C ALA A 456 -35.94 -6.60 -12.47
N LYS A 457 -35.80 -6.71 -13.80
CA LYS A 457 -35.75 -5.59 -14.75
C LYS A 457 -37.03 -4.75 -14.75
N GLU A 458 -38.19 -5.36 -14.97
CA GLU A 458 -39.45 -4.61 -15.03
C GLU A 458 -39.84 -3.94 -13.70
N PRO A 459 -39.77 -4.63 -12.54
CA PRO A 459 -40.01 -3.98 -11.24
C PRO A 459 -39.01 -2.87 -10.95
N GLY A 460 -37.72 -3.08 -11.22
CA GLY A 460 -36.66 -2.09 -11.00
C GLY A 460 -36.87 -0.82 -11.81
N LEU A 461 -37.22 -0.95 -13.10
CA LEU A 461 -37.50 0.21 -13.95
C LEU A 461 -38.74 0.98 -13.51
N VAL A 462 -39.77 0.30 -12.98
CA VAL A 462 -40.96 0.97 -12.42
C VAL A 462 -40.60 1.80 -11.18
N TYR A 463 -39.81 1.26 -10.25
CA TYR A 463 -39.36 2.02 -9.08
C TYR A 463 -38.52 3.24 -9.46
N LEU A 464 -37.64 3.08 -10.45
CA LEU A 464 -36.86 4.20 -10.97
C LEU A 464 -37.72 5.24 -11.70
N CYS A 465 -38.81 4.83 -12.36
CA CYS A 465 -39.77 5.74 -12.98
C CYS A 465 -40.51 6.58 -11.95
N GLU A 466 -40.93 5.99 -10.83
CA GLU A 466 -41.54 6.73 -9.71
C GLU A 466 -40.53 7.71 -9.10
N PHE A 467 -39.28 7.29 -8.91
CA PHE A 467 -38.23 8.15 -8.34
C PHE A 467 -37.97 9.41 -9.18
N ILE A 468 -37.94 9.30 -10.51
CA ILE A 468 -37.73 10.47 -11.37
C ILE A 468 -38.93 11.42 -11.41
N GLU A 469 -40.10 11.06 -10.88
CA GLU A 469 -41.23 11.98 -10.81
C GLU A 469 -40.96 13.18 -9.90
N ASP A 470 -40.27 12.93 -8.79
CA ASP A 470 -39.96 13.90 -7.73
C ASP A 470 -38.44 14.00 -7.47
N CYS A 471 -37.61 13.73 -8.49
CA CYS A 471 -36.15 13.77 -8.33
C CYS A 471 -35.58 15.19 -8.41
N GLU A 472 -35.05 15.69 -7.31
CA GLU A 472 -34.40 17.01 -7.26
C GLU A 472 -32.96 17.02 -7.82
N HIS A 473 -32.36 15.85 -8.01
CA HIS A 473 -30.95 15.72 -8.40
C HIS A 473 -30.80 15.49 -9.91
N VAL A 474 -30.38 16.53 -10.63
CA VAL A 474 -30.15 16.50 -12.09
C VAL A 474 -29.24 15.33 -12.52
N THR A 475 -28.15 15.06 -11.80
CA THR A 475 -27.21 13.96 -12.13
C THR A 475 -27.82 12.57 -11.95
N LEU A 476 -28.68 12.38 -10.94
CA LEU A 476 -29.36 11.10 -10.74
C LEU A 476 -30.49 10.91 -11.76
N ALA A 477 -31.28 11.96 -12.03
CA ALA A 477 -32.35 11.95 -13.03
C ALA A 477 -31.82 11.61 -14.42
N THR A 478 -30.72 12.25 -14.85
CA THR A 478 -30.06 11.96 -16.14
C THR A 478 -29.55 10.51 -16.22
N LYS A 479 -28.96 9.98 -15.15
CA LYS A 479 -28.49 8.59 -15.09
C LYS A 479 -29.64 7.59 -15.24
N VAL A 480 -30.75 7.81 -14.52
CA VAL A 480 -31.94 6.96 -14.59
C VAL A 480 -32.60 7.04 -15.96
N LEU A 481 -32.74 8.24 -16.55
CA LEU A 481 -33.31 8.41 -17.89
C LEU A 481 -32.47 7.71 -18.97
N ASN A 482 -31.15 7.73 -18.86
CA ASN A 482 -30.28 7.01 -19.79
C ASN A 482 -30.47 5.48 -19.67
N LEU A 483 -30.58 4.95 -18.44
CA LEU A 483 -30.90 3.54 -18.21
C LEU A 483 -32.27 3.18 -18.80
N LEU A 484 -33.30 4.00 -18.57
CA LEU A 484 -34.64 3.79 -19.14
C LEU A 484 -34.60 3.76 -20.67
N GLY A 485 -33.79 4.61 -21.31
CA GLY A 485 -33.58 4.58 -22.75
C GLY A 485 -32.85 3.32 -23.24
N LYS A 486 -31.94 2.74 -22.44
CA LYS A 486 -31.15 1.54 -22.80
C LYS A 486 -31.95 0.24 -22.60
N GLU A 487 -32.61 0.09 -21.46
CA GLU A 487 -33.29 -1.17 -21.07
C GLU A 487 -34.80 -1.14 -21.28
N GLY A 488 -35.45 0.03 -21.21
CA GLY A 488 -36.90 0.17 -21.36
C GLY A 488 -37.47 -0.31 -22.71
N PRO A 489 -36.78 -0.11 -23.86
CA PRO A 489 -37.22 -0.67 -25.15
C PRO A 489 -37.22 -2.21 -25.20
N LYS A 490 -36.44 -2.87 -24.33
CA LYS A 490 -36.30 -4.33 -24.28
C LYS A 490 -37.40 -5.01 -23.44
N CYS A 491 -38.21 -4.25 -22.70
CA CYS A 491 -39.27 -4.79 -21.85
C CYS A 491 -40.50 -5.25 -22.64
N SER A 492 -41.36 -6.05 -22.00
CA SER A 492 -42.58 -6.60 -22.63
C SER A 492 -43.58 -5.52 -23.06
N ASN A 493 -43.66 -4.41 -22.31
CA ASN A 493 -44.52 -3.27 -22.62
C ASN A 493 -43.75 -1.94 -22.53
N PRO A 494 -43.03 -1.52 -23.58
CA PRO A 494 -42.21 -0.31 -23.55
C PRO A 494 -43.03 0.99 -23.53
N ARG A 495 -44.28 0.96 -24.00
CA ARG A 495 -45.15 2.16 -24.11
C ARG A 495 -45.42 2.81 -22.76
N LYS A 496 -45.43 2.03 -21.67
CA LYS A 496 -45.67 2.54 -20.31
C LYS A 496 -44.62 3.56 -19.86
N TYR A 497 -43.37 3.39 -20.28
CA TYR A 497 -42.24 4.22 -19.84
C TYR A 497 -42.18 5.59 -20.55
N ILE A 498 -42.70 5.68 -21.78
CA ILE A 498 -42.67 6.91 -22.59
C ILE A 498 -43.34 8.08 -21.86
N ARG A 499 -44.44 7.82 -21.13
CA ARG A 499 -45.13 8.84 -20.34
C ARG A 499 -44.22 9.45 -19.27
N PHE A 500 -43.51 8.61 -18.52
CA PHE A 500 -42.60 9.07 -17.46
C PHE A 500 -41.46 9.92 -18.04
N ILE A 501 -40.91 9.53 -19.19
CA ILE A 501 -39.85 10.26 -19.87
C ILE A 501 -40.37 11.60 -20.43
N PHE A 502 -41.51 11.60 -21.11
CA PHE A 502 -42.07 12.80 -21.74
C PHE A 502 -42.48 13.87 -20.70
N ASN A 503 -43.00 13.46 -19.55
CA ASN A 503 -43.34 14.41 -18.47
C ASN A 503 -42.10 15.21 -18.00
N ARG A 504 -40.92 14.61 -18.02
CA ARG A 504 -39.66 15.30 -17.66
C ARG A 504 -39.25 16.35 -18.70
N VAL A 505 -39.56 16.13 -19.98
CA VAL A 505 -39.30 17.12 -21.05
C VAL A 505 -40.06 18.43 -20.80
N LEU A 506 -41.18 18.41 -20.09
CA LEU A 506 -41.99 19.62 -19.84
C LEU A 506 -41.62 20.35 -18.55
N LEU A 507 -41.15 19.63 -17.52
CA LEU A 507 -41.09 20.13 -16.15
C LEU A 507 -39.66 20.33 -15.62
N GLU A 508 -38.65 19.74 -16.25
CA GLU A 508 -37.28 19.66 -15.72
C GLU A 508 -36.31 20.67 -16.34
N PRO A 509 -35.13 20.90 -15.72
CA PRO A 509 -34.11 21.77 -16.30
C PRO A 509 -33.53 21.20 -17.61
N PRO A 510 -32.95 22.06 -18.47
CA PRO A 510 -32.49 21.68 -19.81
C PRO A 510 -31.63 20.41 -19.92
N PRO A 511 -30.65 20.13 -19.02
CA PRO A 511 -29.85 18.91 -19.10
C PRO A 511 -30.67 17.61 -18.98
N VAL A 512 -31.71 17.61 -18.15
CA VAL A 512 -32.60 16.46 -17.96
C VAL A 512 -33.49 16.29 -19.20
N ARG A 513 -34.01 17.40 -19.74
CA ARG A 513 -34.82 17.40 -20.96
C ARG A 513 -34.05 16.89 -22.17
N ALA A 514 -32.78 17.29 -22.33
CA ALA A 514 -31.91 16.83 -23.41
C ALA A 514 -31.68 15.30 -23.36
N VAL A 515 -31.49 14.74 -22.16
CA VAL A 515 -31.35 13.28 -21.97
C VAL A 515 -32.69 12.57 -22.18
N ALA A 516 -33.81 13.16 -21.76
CA ALA A 516 -35.14 12.60 -22.00
C ALA A 516 -35.46 12.50 -23.51
N VAL A 517 -35.07 13.50 -24.31
CA VAL A 517 -35.18 13.45 -25.79
C VAL A 517 -34.36 12.30 -26.37
N THR A 518 -33.11 12.11 -25.94
CA THR A 518 -32.28 10.97 -26.34
C THR A 518 -32.88 9.63 -25.90
N ALA A 519 -33.42 9.54 -24.69
CA ALA A 519 -34.08 8.34 -24.20
C ALA A 519 -35.32 8.01 -25.05
N MET A 520 -36.18 8.99 -25.37
CA MET A 520 -37.32 8.79 -26.27
C MET A 520 -36.89 8.31 -27.66
N ALA A 521 -35.80 8.86 -28.21
CA ALA A 521 -35.27 8.41 -29.49
C ALA A 521 -34.89 6.92 -29.46
N LYS A 522 -34.30 6.41 -28.37
CA LYS A 522 -34.02 4.97 -28.22
C LYS A 522 -35.30 4.11 -28.28
N PHE A 523 -36.43 4.58 -27.73
CA PHE A 523 -37.73 3.89 -27.91
C PHE A 523 -38.27 3.99 -29.36
N GLY A 524 -37.92 5.05 -30.09
CA GLY A 524 -38.30 5.23 -31.51
C GLY A 524 -37.63 4.24 -32.47
N VAL A 525 -36.58 3.54 -32.01
CA VAL A 525 -35.98 2.42 -32.76
C VAL A 525 -36.98 1.25 -32.87
N CYS A 526 -37.90 1.08 -31.91
CA CYS A 526 -38.98 0.10 -32.01
C CYS A 526 -40.01 0.54 -33.07
N GLN A 527 -40.22 -0.30 -34.09
CA GLN A 527 -41.12 0.03 -35.23
C GLN A 527 -42.55 0.36 -34.79
N SER A 528 -43.07 -0.32 -33.76
CA SER A 528 -44.42 -0.11 -33.24
C SER A 528 -44.61 1.25 -32.54
N LEU A 529 -43.55 1.85 -32.00
CA LEU A 529 -43.62 3.08 -31.21
C LEU A 529 -43.06 4.30 -31.95
N ARG A 530 -42.45 4.10 -33.12
CA ARG A 530 -41.77 5.14 -33.88
C ARG A 530 -42.67 6.33 -34.24
N ALA A 531 -43.89 6.08 -34.73
CA ALA A 531 -44.82 7.15 -35.11
C ALA A 531 -45.21 8.03 -33.92
N ASP A 532 -45.48 7.39 -32.77
CA ASP A 532 -45.78 8.08 -31.50
C ASP A 532 -44.57 8.92 -31.04
N VAL A 533 -43.36 8.33 -31.04
CA VAL A 533 -42.13 9.01 -30.63
C VAL A 533 -41.78 10.19 -31.54
N VAL A 534 -41.88 10.05 -32.86
CA VAL A 534 -41.62 11.15 -33.82
C VAL A 534 -42.58 12.32 -33.57
N THR A 535 -43.84 12.03 -33.28
CA THR A 535 -44.83 13.08 -32.93
C THR A 535 -44.44 13.83 -31.65
N LEU A 536 -43.89 13.12 -30.65
CA LEU A 536 -43.40 13.74 -29.41
C LEU A 536 -42.12 14.55 -29.63
N LEU A 537 -41.18 14.05 -30.44
CA LEU A 537 -39.96 14.76 -30.81
C LEU A 537 -40.25 16.06 -31.57
N GLN A 538 -41.24 16.06 -32.47
CA GLN A 538 -41.67 17.26 -33.18
C GLN A 538 -42.15 18.39 -32.25
N ARG A 539 -42.74 18.04 -31.09
CA ARG A 539 -43.12 19.04 -30.08
C ARG A 539 -41.91 19.67 -29.38
N CYS A 540 -40.81 18.92 -29.28
CA CYS A 540 -39.57 19.38 -28.67
C CYS A 540 -38.79 20.36 -29.56
N LEU A 541 -39.17 20.51 -30.85
CA LEU A 541 -38.57 21.50 -31.76
C LEU A 541 -38.86 22.95 -31.34
N LEU A 542 -39.89 23.16 -30.51
CA LEU A 542 -40.27 24.47 -29.97
C LEU A 542 -39.71 24.72 -28.57
N ASP A 543 -38.81 23.86 -28.06
CA ASP A 543 -38.19 24.06 -26.74
C ASP A 543 -37.39 25.39 -26.71
N SER A 544 -37.29 26.02 -25.55
CA SER A 544 -36.51 27.25 -25.37
C SER A 544 -35.00 27.01 -25.44
N ASP A 545 -34.55 25.80 -25.10
CA ASP A 545 -33.14 25.42 -25.06
C ASP A 545 -32.65 24.89 -26.42
N ASP A 546 -31.48 25.32 -26.86
CA ASP A 546 -30.87 24.93 -28.14
C ASP A 546 -30.46 23.46 -28.18
N GLU A 547 -29.79 22.94 -27.14
CA GLU A 547 -29.36 21.54 -27.08
C GLU A 547 -30.55 20.57 -27.18
N VAL A 548 -31.69 20.89 -26.53
CA VAL A 548 -32.91 20.09 -26.62
C VAL A 548 -33.49 20.10 -28.03
N ARG A 549 -33.57 21.29 -28.67
CA ARG A 549 -34.07 21.43 -30.05
C ARG A 549 -33.17 20.72 -31.06
N ASP A 550 -31.86 20.81 -30.90
CA ASP A 550 -30.89 20.22 -31.81
C ASP A 550 -30.94 18.69 -31.76
N ARG A 551 -31.02 18.10 -30.56
CA ARG A 551 -31.26 16.66 -30.41
C ARG A 551 -32.59 16.23 -31.00
N ALA A 552 -33.67 16.97 -30.74
CA ALA A 552 -34.99 16.65 -31.28
C ALA A 552 -35.02 16.72 -32.82
N THR A 553 -34.35 17.72 -33.39
CA THR A 553 -34.19 17.89 -34.85
C THR A 553 -33.38 16.74 -35.43
N PHE A 554 -32.21 16.44 -34.86
CA PHE A 554 -31.34 15.35 -35.28
C PHE A 554 -32.09 14.01 -35.33
N TYR A 555 -32.76 13.62 -34.24
CA TYR A 555 -33.50 12.36 -34.20
C TYR A 555 -34.73 12.36 -35.13
N SER A 556 -35.44 13.49 -35.28
CA SER A 556 -36.59 13.59 -36.22
C SER A 556 -36.15 13.42 -37.67
N VAL A 557 -35.04 14.05 -38.05
CA VAL A 557 -34.43 13.89 -39.38
C VAL A 557 -33.93 12.46 -39.57
N LEU A 558 -33.24 11.89 -38.57
CA LEU A 558 -32.76 10.53 -38.63
C LEU A 558 -33.92 9.55 -38.88
N PHE A 559 -35.03 9.64 -38.14
CA PHE A 559 -36.20 8.78 -38.36
C PHE A 559 -36.89 8.99 -39.71
N SER A 560 -36.75 10.15 -40.34
CA SER A 560 -37.28 10.40 -41.68
C SER A 560 -36.50 9.66 -42.78
N THR A 561 -35.24 9.29 -42.52
CA THR A 561 -34.41 8.55 -43.49
C THR A 561 -34.80 7.07 -43.63
N ASN A 562 -35.55 6.52 -42.67
CA ASN A 562 -36.02 5.13 -42.66
C ASN A 562 -34.93 4.05 -42.79
N ASN A 563 -33.68 4.37 -42.44
CA ASN A 563 -32.55 3.46 -42.54
C ASN A 563 -32.24 2.79 -41.18
N LEU A 564 -32.56 1.50 -41.06
CA LEU A 564 -32.37 0.71 -39.84
C LEU A 564 -30.89 0.64 -39.41
N LYS A 565 -29.93 0.63 -40.35
CA LYS A 565 -28.50 0.58 -40.02
C LYS A 565 -28.03 1.86 -39.32
N LEU A 566 -28.52 3.01 -39.78
CA LEU A 566 -28.20 4.30 -39.15
C LEU A 566 -28.84 4.43 -37.76
N TYR A 567 -29.98 3.78 -37.51
CA TYR A 567 -30.55 3.73 -36.16
C TYR A 567 -29.66 2.91 -35.23
N GLU A 568 -29.16 1.78 -35.72
CA GLU A 568 -28.29 0.91 -34.94
C GLU A 568 -26.96 1.59 -34.61
N GLU A 569 -26.34 2.30 -35.56
CA GLU A 569 -25.06 2.99 -35.38
C GLU A 569 -25.18 4.27 -34.53
N LEU A 570 -26.18 5.12 -34.76
CA LEU A 570 -26.23 6.48 -34.19
C LEU A 570 -27.12 6.62 -32.94
N ILE A 571 -28.01 5.65 -32.67
CA ILE A 571 -28.92 5.69 -31.51
C ILE A 571 -28.59 4.60 -30.49
N THR A 572 -28.39 3.35 -30.95
CA THR A 572 -28.08 2.22 -30.05
C THR A 572 -26.60 1.90 -29.96
N GLY A 573 -25.80 2.36 -30.93
CA GLY A 573 -24.36 2.20 -30.96
C GLY A 573 -23.74 2.88 -29.76
N GLY A 574 -23.07 2.09 -28.91
CA GLY A 574 -22.22 2.62 -27.88
C GLY A 574 -20.91 3.11 -28.49
N LEU A 575 -20.32 4.14 -27.90
CA LEU A 575 -18.89 4.34 -28.06
C LEU A 575 -18.20 3.19 -27.31
N ASP A 576 -17.64 2.22 -28.03
CA ASP A 576 -16.91 1.08 -27.45
C ASP A 576 -15.51 1.50 -26.96
N VAL A 577 -15.47 2.57 -26.17
CA VAL A 577 -14.25 3.22 -25.74
C VAL A 577 -14.31 3.43 -24.22
N SER A 578 -13.29 2.96 -23.51
CA SER A 578 -13.21 3.20 -22.07
C SER A 578 -13.03 4.70 -21.78
N PRO A 579 -13.81 5.29 -20.84
CA PRO A 579 -13.62 6.68 -20.43
C PRO A 579 -12.20 6.99 -19.91
N SER A 580 -11.55 6.01 -19.26
CA SER A 580 -10.16 6.18 -18.81
C SER A 580 -9.18 6.29 -19.98
N LEU A 581 -9.32 5.42 -20.98
CA LEU A 581 -8.49 5.41 -22.19
C LEU A 581 -8.72 6.65 -23.06
N LEU A 582 -9.96 7.12 -23.15
CA LEU A 582 -10.30 8.37 -23.83
C LEU A 582 -9.64 9.58 -23.16
N VAL A 583 -9.64 9.64 -21.82
CA VAL A 583 -8.98 10.72 -21.08
C VAL A 583 -7.47 10.68 -21.28
N CYS A 584 -6.84 9.50 -21.32
CA CYS A 584 -5.41 9.38 -21.61
C CYS A 584 -5.09 9.86 -23.04
N ALA A 585 -5.81 9.36 -24.04
CA ALA A 585 -5.62 9.77 -25.44
C ALA A 585 -5.86 11.27 -25.66
N LEU A 586 -6.83 11.87 -24.95
CA LEU A 586 -7.07 13.32 -24.99
C LEU A 586 -5.95 14.12 -24.30
N ARG A 587 -5.39 13.61 -23.19
CA ARG A 587 -4.25 14.25 -22.51
C ARG A 587 -3.00 14.23 -23.38
N GLU A 588 -2.74 13.11 -24.05
CA GLU A 588 -1.67 12.98 -25.03
C GLU A 588 -1.89 13.95 -26.19
N TYR A 589 -3.08 13.96 -26.80
CA TYR A 589 -3.41 14.90 -27.87
C TYR A 589 -3.22 16.37 -27.46
N CYS A 590 -3.61 16.74 -26.23
CA CYS A 590 -3.37 18.08 -25.69
C CYS A 590 -1.88 18.36 -25.42
N ALA A 591 -1.11 17.37 -24.94
CA ALA A 591 0.32 17.51 -24.66
C ALA A 591 1.17 17.61 -25.93
N PHE A 592 0.79 16.94 -27.02
CA PHE A 592 1.46 16.99 -28.32
C PHE A 592 1.05 18.19 -29.20
N SER A 593 0.21 19.10 -28.70
CA SER A 593 -0.29 20.27 -29.44
C SER A 593 0.75 21.40 -29.60
N SER A 594 1.99 21.06 -29.93
CA SER A 594 2.96 21.97 -30.52
C SER A 594 3.24 21.55 -31.96
N SER A 595 2.47 22.14 -32.90
CA SER A 595 2.77 22.37 -34.34
C SER A 595 1.85 21.81 -35.43
N LYS A 596 0.77 21.04 -35.15
CA LYS A 596 -0.24 20.72 -36.19
C LYS A 596 -1.67 20.73 -35.65
N PHE A 597 -2.52 21.55 -36.26
CA PHE A 597 -3.98 21.63 -36.08
C PHE A 597 -4.68 20.41 -36.73
N GLU A 598 -4.32 19.17 -36.35
CA GLU A 598 -5.06 17.98 -36.81
C GLU A 598 -6.14 17.62 -35.78
N PRO A 599 -7.41 17.40 -36.19
CA PRO A 599 -8.50 17.09 -35.25
C PRO A 599 -8.30 15.71 -34.59
N PHE A 600 -8.62 15.62 -33.29
CA PHE A 600 -8.55 14.38 -32.52
C PHE A 600 -9.38 13.26 -33.16
N ASN A 601 -8.75 12.11 -33.44
CA ASN A 601 -9.38 10.97 -34.06
C ASN A 601 -9.83 9.95 -33.01
N LEU A 602 -11.14 9.76 -32.85
CA LEU A 602 -11.71 8.85 -31.86
C LEU A 602 -11.32 7.38 -32.07
N ASN A 603 -10.93 7.00 -33.30
CA ASN A 603 -10.47 5.65 -33.63
C ASN A 603 -9.06 5.33 -33.10
N SER A 604 -8.32 6.34 -32.59
CA SER A 604 -7.00 6.10 -31.98
C SER A 604 -7.10 5.61 -30.53
N VAL A 605 -8.31 5.60 -29.93
CA VAL A 605 -8.51 5.13 -28.56
C VAL A 605 -8.71 3.61 -28.56
N PRO A 606 -7.94 2.83 -27.79
CA PRO A 606 -8.11 1.37 -27.73
C PRO A 606 -9.52 0.99 -27.26
N GLN A 607 -10.14 0.03 -27.95
CA GLN A 607 -11.49 -0.44 -27.61
C GLN A 607 -11.46 -1.26 -26.32
N SER A 608 -12.39 -1.00 -25.41
CA SER A 608 -12.49 -1.73 -24.14
C SER A 608 -12.87 -3.20 -24.39
N GLN A 609 -12.11 -4.15 -23.85
CA GLN A 609 -12.59 -5.53 -23.73
C GLN A 609 -13.80 -5.53 -22.77
N LEU A 610 -15.01 -5.75 -23.29
CA LEU A 610 -16.17 -6.06 -22.46
C LEU A 610 -15.87 -7.36 -21.67
N PRO A 611 -16.01 -7.39 -20.33
CA PRO A 611 -15.97 -8.64 -19.59
C PRO A 611 -17.28 -9.40 -19.88
N ILE A 612 -17.22 -10.40 -20.77
CA ILE A 612 -18.33 -11.34 -20.96
C ILE A 612 -18.03 -12.61 -20.15
N GLY A 613 -18.82 -12.81 -19.10
CA GLY A 613 -19.27 -14.14 -18.65
C GLY A 613 -18.18 -15.14 -18.25
N GLY A 614 -17.37 -14.81 -17.26
CA GLY A 614 -16.58 -15.78 -16.50
C GLY A 614 -16.87 -15.62 -15.02
N GLN A 615 -17.28 -16.69 -14.35
CA GLN A 615 -17.51 -16.73 -12.91
C GLN A 615 -16.26 -16.25 -12.16
N HIS A 616 -16.25 -14.98 -11.74
CA HIS A 616 -15.38 -14.55 -10.66
C HIS A 616 -15.90 -15.20 -9.38
N LYS A 617 -15.22 -16.26 -8.92
CA LYS A 617 -15.15 -16.52 -7.48
C LYS A 617 -14.37 -15.34 -6.89
N PRO A 618 -14.94 -14.52 -6.00
CA PRO A 618 -14.13 -13.61 -5.21
C PRO A 618 -13.32 -14.46 -4.23
N SER A 619 -12.01 -14.48 -4.39
CA SER A 619 -11.10 -14.75 -3.28
C SER A 619 -11.35 -13.65 -2.25
N MET A 620 -11.64 -14.07 -1.02
CA MET A 620 -11.84 -13.20 0.12
C MET A 620 -10.48 -12.92 0.74
N ASP A 621 -9.92 -11.75 0.45
CA ASP A 621 -8.97 -11.09 1.34
C ASP A 621 -9.55 -9.72 1.69
N VAL A 622 -9.86 -9.56 2.97
CA VAL A 622 -10.31 -8.30 3.56
C VAL A 622 -9.10 -7.69 4.24
N ASP A 623 -8.46 -6.75 3.57
CA ASP A 623 -7.47 -5.88 4.24
C ASP A 623 -8.19 -5.01 5.26
N VAL A 624 -7.86 -5.27 6.52
CA VAL A 624 -8.19 -4.43 7.66
C VAL A 624 -7.19 -3.26 7.67
N VAL A 625 -7.74 -2.04 7.57
CA VAL A 625 -7.08 -0.74 7.74
C VAL A 625 -5.83 -0.76 8.65
N PRO A 626 -4.71 -0.22 8.16
CA PRO A 626 -3.94 0.77 8.91
C PRO A 626 -3.97 2.13 8.20
N THR A 627 -4.09 3.16 9.01
CA THR A 627 -4.28 4.57 8.68
C THR A 627 -3.19 5.12 7.74
N SER A 628 -3.51 5.32 6.44
CA SER A 628 -3.01 6.45 5.64
C SER A 628 -3.90 6.58 4.39
N VAL A 629 -4.35 7.80 4.09
CA VAL A 629 -5.20 8.09 2.92
C VAL A 629 -4.36 7.97 1.66
N LYS A 630 -4.65 6.99 0.79
CA LYS A 630 -4.24 6.99 -0.63
C LYS A 630 -5.50 7.07 -1.52
N PRO A 631 -5.49 7.87 -2.60
CA PRO A 631 -6.66 8.09 -3.45
C PRO A 631 -6.98 6.88 -4.35
N GLU A 632 -8.27 6.61 -4.53
CA GLU A 632 -8.84 5.51 -5.35
C GLU A 632 -8.32 5.51 -6.81
N LYS A 633 -7.94 4.35 -7.33
CA LYS A 633 -7.77 4.08 -8.78
C LYS A 633 -8.53 2.80 -9.16
N GLY A 634 -9.30 2.87 -10.25
CA GLY A 634 -10.04 1.74 -10.82
C GLY A 634 -9.12 0.63 -11.33
N LEU A 635 -9.63 -0.61 -11.37
CA LEU A 635 -8.89 -1.80 -11.80
C LEU A 635 -8.42 -1.67 -13.26
N LYS A 636 -7.11 -1.60 -13.47
CA LYS A 636 -6.44 -1.71 -14.79
C LYS A 636 -6.13 -3.17 -15.10
N SER A 637 -6.17 -3.57 -16.37
CA SER A 637 -5.76 -4.93 -16.77
C SER A 637 -4.23 -5.10 -16.71
N ARG A 638 -3.72 -6.33 -16.57
CA ARG A 638 -2.26 -6.59 -16.46
C ARG A 638 -1.48 -6.10 -17.68
N GLU A 639 -2.07 -6.18 -18.87
CA GLU A 639 -1.46 -5.69 -20.11
C GLU A 639 -1.40 -4.15 -20.14
N GLU A 640 -2.44 -3.46 -19.63
CA GLU A 640 -2.43 -1.99 -19.47
C GLU A 640 -1.36 -1.52 -18.49
N ILE A 641 -1.12 -2.27 -17.41
CA ILE A 641 -0.07 -1.95 -16.43
C ILE A 641 1.30 -2.04 -17.09
N TYR A 642 1.57 -3.10 -17.86
CA TYR A 642 2.85 -3.25 -18.58
C TYR A 642 3.01 -2.20 -19.69
N GLU A 643 1.95 -1.87 -20.41
CA GLU A 643 2.00 -0.82 -21.43
C GLU A 643 2.32 0.55 -20.80
N GLU A 644 1.71 0.90 -19.66
CA GLU A 644 2.02 2.12 -18.92
C GLU A 644 3.45 2.16 -18.38
N GLN A 645 3.96 1.02 -17.87
CA GLN A 645 5.33 0.91 -17.37
C GLN A 645 6.36 1.06 -18.50
N LEU A 646 6.16 0.35 -19.61
CA LEU A 646 7.07 0.41 -20.75
C LEU A 646 7.03 1.77 -21.47
N HIS A 647 5.87 2.45 -21.47
CA HIS A 647 5.75 3.78 -22.09
C HIS A 647 6.43 4.89 -21.30
N GLN A 648 6.62 4.72 -19.98
CA GLN A 648 7.40 5.64 -19.15
C GLN A 648 8.90 5.62 -19.49
N ILE A 649 9.38 4.56 -20.15
CA ILE A 649 10.77 4.43 -20.57
C ILE A 649 10.92 5.07 -21.96
N GLU A 650 11.62 6.21 -22.03
CA GLU A 650 11.78 7.02 -23.26
C GLU A 650 12.29 6.22 -24.47
N GLN A 651 13.12 5.20 -24.22
CA GLN A 651 13.73 4.34 -25.23
C GLN A 651 12.70 3.42 -25.90
N PHE A 652 11.67 3.00 -25.17
CA PHE A 652 10.62 2.07 -25.65
C PHE A 652 9.39 2.80 -26.19
N ALA A 653 9.17 4.07 -25.82
CA ALA A 653 8.08 4.88 -26.37
C ALA A 653 8.09 4.96 -27.91
N LYS A 654 9.25 4.77 -28.55
CA LYS A 654 9.41 4.77 -30.02
C LYS A 654 9.00 3.45 -30.69
N PHE A 655 8.75 2.37 -29.95
CA PHE A 655 8.46 1.05 -30.50
C PHE A 655 6.99 0.84 -30.92
N GLY A 656 6.11 1.79 -30.61
CA GLY A 656 4.68 1.72 -30.91
C GLY A 656 3.88 0.94 -29.86
N PRO A 657 2.61 0.58 -30.13
CA PRO A 657 1.74 -0.08 -29.17
C PRO A 657 2.22 -1.50 -28.85
N LEU A 658 2.03 -1.91 -27.60
CA LEU A 658 2.40 -3.25 -27.13
C LEU A 658 1.50 -4.29 -27.81
N PHE A 659 2.10 -5.25 -28.54
CA PHE A 659 1.34 -6.35 -29.11
C PHE A 659 0.97 -7.33 -27.99
N LYS A 660 1.89 -8.13 -27.45
CA LYS A 660 1.54 -9.20 -26.49
C LYS A 660 2.60 -9.33 -25.40
N SER A 661 2.19 -9.64 -24.17
CA SER A 661 3.11 -9.99 -23.08
C SER A 661 2.99 -11.46 -22.69
N SER A 662 4.10 -12.12 -22.35
CA SER A 662 4.10 -13.49 -21.84
C SER A 662 3.66 -13.55 -20.36
N ALA A 663 3.46 -14.76 -19.84
CA ALA A 663 3.52 -14.97 -18.40
C ALA A 663 4.99 -14.86 -17.92
N PRO A 664 5.24 -14.53 -16.64
CA PRO A 664 6.58 -14.60 -16.06
C PRO A 664 7.15 -16.01 -16.19
N LEU A 665 8.36 -16.12 -16.71
CA LEU A 665 9.17 -17.33 -16.79
C LEU A 665 10.27 -17.25 -15.75
N GLU A 666 10.27 -18.13 -14.75
CA GLU A 666 11.34 -18.21 -13.75
C GLU A 666 12.62 -18.73 -14.41
N LEU A 667 13.74 -18.02 -14.24
CA LEU A 667 15.05 -18.36 -14.82
C LEU A 667 16.05 -18.87 -13.78
N THR A 668 15.61 -19.00 -12.53
CA THR A 668 16.35 -19.48 -11.37
C THR A 668 15.44 -20.37 -10.54
N GLU A 669 15.97 -21.41 -9.91
CA GLU A 669 15.21 -22.27 -8.99
C GLU A 669 14.74 -21.50 -7.75
N SER A 670 13.60 -21.88 -7.17
CA SER A 670 12.96 -21.15 -6.06
C SER A 670 13.75 -21.16 -4.74
N GLU A 671 14.87 -21.87 -4.66
CA GLU A 671 15.74 -21.99 -3.46
C GLU A 671 17.03 -21.14 -3.56
N VAL A 672 17.21 -20.34 -4.62
CA VAL A 672 18.41 -19.52 -4.84
C VAL A 672 18.27 -18.14 -4.18
N GLU A 673 19.40 -17.60 -3.72
CA GLU A 673 19.54 -16.31 -3.01
C GLU A 673 19.09 -15.07 -3.81
N ILE A 674 19.01 -15.18 -5.14
CA ILE A 674 18.44 -14.15 -6.01
C ILE A 674 17.50 -14.85 -7.00
N ALA A 675 16.21 -14.55 -6.89
CA ALA A 675 15.21 -15.11 -7.78
C ALA A 675 15.00 -14.18 -8.98
N VAL A 676 15.17 -14.69 -10.20
CA VAL A 676 15.00 -13.92 -11.44
C VAL A 676 13.90 -14.52 -12.29
N SER A 677 12.94 -13.68 -12.69
CA SER A 677 11.90 -14.06 -13.66
C SER A 677 11.91 -13.13 -14.87
N CYS A 678 11.50 -13.62 -16.03
CA CYS A 678 11.49 -12.88 -17.29
C CYS A 678 10.07 -12.82 -17.88
N VAL A 679 9.64 -11.63 -18.29
CA VAL A 679 8.43 -11.38 -19.09
C VAL A 679 8.84 -10.89 -20.47
N GLN A 680 8.33 -11.53 -21.52
CA GLN A 680 8.59 -11.17 -22.91
C GLN A 680 7.48 -10.25 -23.42
N HIS A 681 7.82 -9.08 -23.95
CA HIS A 681 6.90 -8.09 -24.51
C HIS A 681 7.14 -7.93 -26.01
N MET A 682 6.20 -8.38 -26.82
CA MET A 682 6.24 -8.32 -28.28
C MET A 682 5.67 -6.99 -28.77
N PHE A 683 6.40 -6.32 -29.66
CA PHE A 683 5.94 -5.17 -30.45
C PHE A 683 5.92 -5.54 -31.94
N LEU A 684 5.54 -4.60 -32.81
CA LEU A 684 5.48 -4.83 -34.25
C LEU A 684 6.84 -5.24 -34.84
N GLU A 685 7.91 -4.50 -34.50
CA GLU A 685 9.27 -4.72 -35.02
C GLU A 685 10.33 -4.99 -33.93
N HIS A 686 9.94 -4.97 -32.66
CA HIS A 686 10.85 -5.10 -31.53
C HIS A 686 10.33 -6.13 -30.52
N ILE A 687 11.23 -6.68 -29.73
CA ILE A 687 10.90 -7.47 -28.55
C ILE A 687 11.69 -6.93 -27.34
N VAL A 688 10.99 -6.77 -26.22
CA VAL A 688 11.56 -6.33 -24.94
C VAL A 688 11.46 -7.47 -23.94
N PHE A 689 12.56 -7.79 -23.29
CA PHE A 689 12.64 -8.75 -22.20
C PHE A 689 12.74 -7.97 -20.90
N GLN A 690 11.72 -8.08 -20.06
CA GLN A 690 11.68 -7.51 -18.72
C GLN A 690 12.11 -8.59 -17.72
N PHE A 691 13.18 -8.34 -16.99
CA PHE A 691 13.66 -9.21 -15.92
C PHE A 691 13.29 -8.60 -14.57
N GLU A 692 12.57 -9.35 -13.75
CA GLU A 692 12.29 -9.03 -12.36
C GLU A 692 13.26 -9.83 -11.48
N CYS A 693 14.17 -9.10 -10.83
CA CYS A 693 15.19 -9.65 -9.94
C CYS A 693 14.76 -9.39 -8.49
N SER A 694 14.53 -10.44 -7.72
CA SER A 694 14.14 -10.38 -6.30
C SER A 694 15.33 -10.75 -5.43
N ASN A 695 15.74 -9.85 -4.54
CA ASN A 695 16.85 -10.05 -3.63
C ASN A 695 16.36 -10.71 -2.33
N THR A 696 16.69 -12.00 -2.12
CA THR A 696 16.34 -12.74 -0.90
C THR A 696 17.53 -12.89 0.06
N LEU A 697 18.65 -12.22 -0.21
CA LEU A 697 19.81 -12.17 0.69
C LEU A 697 19.51 -11.32 1.93
N ASN A 698 19.72 -11.91 3.11
CA ASN A 698 19.54 -11.21 4.38
C ASN A 698 20.63 -10.15 4.57
N ASP A 699 20.20 -8.92 4.82
CA ASP A 699 21.03 -7.76 5.13
C ASP A 699 22.04 -7.40 4.03
N GLN A 700 21.70 -7.68 2.76
CA GLN A 700 22.49 -7.30 1.58
C GLN A 700 21.62 -6.64 0.52
N ILE A 701 22.24 -5.78 -0.29
CA ILE A 701 21.63 -4.96 -1.34
C ILE A 701 22.35 -5.29 -2.64
N LEU A 702 21.58 -5.55 -3.70
CA LEU A 702 22.13 -5.70 -5.05
C LEU A 702 22.16 -4.32 -5.71
N SER A 703 23.29 -3.92 -6.26
CA SER A 703 23.42 -2.67 -7.00
C SER A 703 23.95 -2.90 -8.41
N ASN A 704 23.57 -2.03 -9.35
CA ASN A 704 23.88 -2.15 -10.77
C ASN A 704 23.51 -3.52 -11.35
N VAL A 705 22.28 -3.98 -11.08
CA VAL A 705 21.79 -5.25 -11.58
C VAL A 705 21.47 -5.14 -13.07
N VAL A 706 22.22 -5.85 -13.90
CA VAL A 706 22.06 -5.89 -15.36
C VAL A 706 21.98 -7.33 -15.82
N VAL A 707 20.99 -7.65 -16.65
CA VAL A 707 20.98 -8.92 -17.36
C VAL A 707 21.52 -8.73 -18.77
N HIS A 708 22.63 -9.38 -19.07
CA HIS A 708 23.19 -9.45 -20.41
C HIS A 708 22.59 -10.65 -21.17
N MET A 709 21.89 -10.37 -22.26
CA MET A 709 21.37 -11.39 -23.17
C MET A 709 22.23 -11.49 -24.43
N LYS A 710 22.66 -12.70 -24.76
CA LYS A 710 23.34 -12.99 -26.03
C LYS A 710 22.54 -14.01 -26.84
N PRO A 711 22.19 -13.74 -28.11
CA PRO A 711 21.54 -14.73 -28.96
C PRO A 711 22.51 -15.89 -29.23
N VAL A 712 22.06 -17.13 -28.99
CA VAL A 712 22.82 -18.36 -29.24
C VAL A 712 22.90 -18.67 -30.74
N SER A 713 21.90 -18.22 -31.52
CA SER A 713 21.84 -18.33 -32.98
C SER A 713 22.10 -16.97 -33.66
N LYS A 714 21.76 -16.81 -34.95
CA LYS A 714 22.07 -15.67 -35.84
C LYS A 714 22.10 -14.28 -35.16
N PRO A 715 22.87 -13.30 -35.66
CA PRO A 715 23.02 -12.00 -34.99
C PRO A 715 21.68 -11.24 -34.90
N TRP A 716 21.12 -11.16 -33.69
CA TRP A 716 20.05 -10.22 -33.35
C TRP A 716 20.66 -8.86 -33.01
N LYS A 717 20.02 -7.78 -33.46
CA LYS A 717 20.48 -6.42 -33.16
C LYS A 717 19.86 -5.96 -31.84
N GLN A 718 20.69 -5.87 -30.80
CA GLN A 718 20.31 -5.27 -29.52
C GLN A 718 20.13 -3.75 -29.68
N VAL A 719 19.03 -3.22 -29.15
CA VAL A 719 18.61 -1.81 -29.29
C VAL A 719 18.71 -1.06 -27.96
N ALA A 720 18.48 -1.73 -26.83
CA ALA A 720 18.57 -1.14 -25.50
C ALA A 720 18.94 -2.18 -24.43
N GLU A 721 19.60 -1.72 -23.37
CA GLU A 721 19.92 -2.46 -22.15
C GLU A 721 19.80 -1.47 -20.98
N ILE A 722 18.94 -1.76 -20.02
CA ILE A 722 18.59 -0.83 -18.95
C ILE A 722 18.89 -1.48 -17.59
N PRO A 723 19.90 -0.99 -16.84
CA PRO A 723 20.23 -1.48 -15.50
C PRO A 723 19.15 -1.13 -14.47
N CYS A 724 19.07 -1.92 -13.40
CA CYS A 724 18.43 -1.53 -12.14
C CYS A 724 19.50 -1.06 -11.15
N GLU A 725 19.41 0.19 -10.66
CA GLU A 725 20.47 0.79 -9.86
C GLU A 725 20.63 0.13 -8.49
N ILE A 726 19.53 -0.17 -7.79
CA ILE A 726 19.55 -0.73 -6.42
C ILE A 726 18.32 -1.63 -6.18
N ILE A 727 18.53 -2.82 -5.60
CA ILE A 727 17.51 -3.76 -5.11
C ILE A 727 17.82 -4.09 -3.65
N ARG A 728 16.99 -3.59 -2.73
CA ARG A 728 17.15 -3.80 -1.28
C ARG A 728 16.76 -5.23 -0.87
N ASN A 729 17.16 -5.64 0.33
CA ASN A 729 16.77 -6.92 0.92
C ASN A 729 15.22 -7.06 0.96
N ASN A 730 14.71 -8.20 0.45
CA ASN A 730 13.29 -8.52 0.30
C ASN A 730 12.52 -7.55 -0.61
N ASP A 731 13.22 -6.90 -1.54
CA ASP A 731 12.65 -6.01 -2.57
C ASP A 731 12.90 -6.59 -3.97
N CYS A 732 12.15 -6.10 -4.97
CA CYS A 732 12.34 -6.49 -6.36
C CYS A 732 12.70 -5.30 -7.26
N GLY A 733 13.61 -5.54 -8.19
CA GLY A 733 14.03 -4.57 -9.20
C GLY A 733 13.77 -5.06 -10.62
N LEU A 734 13.63 -4.11 -11.55
CA LEU A 734 13.36 -4.39 -12.96
C LEU A 734 14.54 -3.97 -13.83
N THR A 735 15.02 -4.88 -14.67
CA THR A 735 16.00 -4.61 -15.73
C THR A 735 15.43 -5.03 -17.08
N TYR A 736 15.86 -4.35 -18.17
CA TYR A 736 15.27 -4.55 -19.49
C TYR A 736 16.33 -4.74 -20.57
N VAL A 737 16.07 -5.66 -21.50
CA VAL A 737 16.86 -5.81 -22.73
C VAL A 737 15.93 -5.82 -23.95
N ALA A 738 16.25 -5.04 -24.98
CA ALA A 738 15.43 -4.96 -26.20
C ALA A 738 16.21 -5.34 -27.45
N PHE A 739 15.56 -6.09 -28.35
CA PHE A 739 16.11 -6.48 -29.66
C PHE A 739 15.18 -6.07 -30.80
N GLN A 740 15.77 -5.72 -31.95
CA GLN A 740 15.05 -5.53 -33.21
C GLN A 740 14.84 -6.89 -33.90
N LEU A 741 13.62 -7.15 -34.37
CA LEU A 741 13.27 -8.37 -35.11
C LEU A 741 13.92 -8.33 -36.50
N PRO A 742 14.68 -9.36 -36.91
CA PRO A 742 15.22 -9.49 -38.28
C PRO A 742 14.18 -9.32 -39.39
N SER A 743 14.56 -8.73 -40.52
CA SER A 743 13.67 -8.53 -41.68
C SER A 743 13.45 -9.80 -42.51
N ASP A 744 14.34 -10.79 -42.38
CA ASP A 744 14.34 -12.01 -43.20
C ASP A 744 13.58 -13.17 -42.54
N ALA A 745 13.00 -14.03 -43.38
CA ALA A 745 12.11 -15.16 -43.06
C ALA A 745 12.72 -16.31 -42.22
N ASP A 746 13.88 -16.09 -41.56
CA ASP A 746 14.50 -16.98 -40.59
C ASP A 746 14.52 -16.30 -39.21
N LEU A 747 13.43 -16.47 -38.46
CA LEU A 747 13.16 -15.88 -37.16
C LEU A 747 12.39 -16.92 -36.33
N PRO A 748 12.34 -16.79 -34.99
CA PRO A 748 12.73 -17.72 -33.88
C PRO A 748 12.17 -19.16 -33.98
N PRO A 749 12.73 -20.23 -33.31
CA PRO A 749 13.21 -20.09 -31.95
C PRO A 749 14.58 -19.47 -31.96
N ALA A 750 14.65 -18.39 -31.23
CA ALA A 750 15.87 -17.76 -30.85
C ALA A 750 16.00 -18.07 -29.37
N MET A 751 17.11 -18.72 -29.06
CA MET A 751 17.52 -19.02 -27.70
C MET A 751 18.52 -17.94 -27.32
N PHE A 752 18.32 -17.35 -26.15
CA PHE A 752 19.16 -16.29 -25.64
C PHE A 752 19.79 -16.76 -24.34
N SER A 753 21.12 -16.81 -24.33
CA SER A 753 21.86 -17.08 -23.10
C SER A 753 21.85 -15.83 -22.23
N CYS A 754 21.48 -15.98 -20.97
CA CYS A 754 21.28 -14.89 -20.03
C CYS A 754 22.30 -14.97 -18.90
N VAL A 755 22.98 -13.88 -18.60
CA VAL A 755 23.88 -13.76 -17.44
C VAL A 755 23.54 -12.46 -16.71
N MET A 756 23.24 -12.56 -15.42
CA MET A 756 22.99 -11.40 -14.57
C MET A 756 24.28 -10.98 -13.88
N ASN A 757 24.68 -9.73 -14.07
CA ASN A 757 25.78 -9.11 -13.36
C ASN A 757 25.20 -8.19 -12.30
N CYS A 758 25.69 -8.30 -11.07
CA CYS A 758 25.30 -7.40 -9.98
C CYS A 758 26.45 -7.19 -9.00
N THR A 759 26.41 -6.08 -8.28
CA THR A 759 27.35 -5.78 -7.20
C THR A 759 26.63 -5.93 -5.86
N ILE A 760 27.08 -6.88 -5.03
CA ILE A 760 26.49 -7.16 -3.72
C ILE A 760 27.11 -6.22 -2.67
N LYS A 761 26.25 -5.57 -1.87
CA LYS A 761 26.60 -4.61 -0.81
C LYS A 761 25.96 -5.01 0.52
N ASP A 762 26.64 -4.91 1.65
CA ASP A 762 26.06 -5.22 2.98
C ASP A 762 25.20 -4.05 3.53
N ASN A 763 25.53 -2.80 3.23
CA ASN A 763 24.70 -1.61 3.49
C ASN A 763 24.81 -0.63 2.31
N GLU A 764 23.93 0.37 2.23
CA GLU A 764 23.98 1.39 1.16
C GLU A 764 25.34 2.15 1.14
N ASP A 765 26.07 2.11 2.25
CA ASP A 765 27.28 2.88 2.54
C ASP A 765 28.50 2.04 2.94
N ASP A 766 28.63 0.74 2.56
CA ASP A 766 29.83 -0.11 2.82
C ASP A 766 30.84 -0.17 1.63
N ILE A 767 32.20 -0.14 1.82
CA ILE A 767 33.19 -0.12 0.67
C ILE A 767 33.37 -1.54 0.09
N THR A 768 32.85 -2.58 0.71
CA THR A 768 33.09 -3.96 0.25
C THR A 768 32.13 -4.33 -0.87
N ASP A 769 32.37 -3.76 -2.05
CA ASP A 769 31.66 -4.08 -3.29
C ASP A 769 32.21 -5.38 -3.88
N TYR A 770 31.41 -6.44 -3.87
CA TYR A 770 31.70 -7.69 -4.57
C TYR A 770 30.88 -7.75 -5.86
N ALA A 771 31.56 -7.60 -7.00
CA ALA A 771 30.94 -7.86 -8.30
C ALA A 771 30.83 -9.38 -8.51
N ASP A 772 29.62 -9.85 -8.79
CA ASP A 772 29.34 -11.27 -9.04
C ASP A 772 28.53 -11.46 -10.33
N GLU A 773 28.69 -12.63 -10.95
CA GLU A 773 28.02 -13.01 -12.20
C GLU A 773 27.18 -14.28 -11.98
N TYR A 774 25.88 -14.16 -12.15
CA TYR A 774 24.92 -15.25 -11.99
C TYR A 774 24.46 -15.76 -13.36
N PRO A 775 24.81 -17.00 -13.74
CA PRO A 775 24.28 -17.60 -14.96
C PRO A 775 22.78 -17.92 -14.77
N LEU A 776 21.95 -17.46 -15.71
CA LEU A 776 20.51 -17.70 -15.72
C LEU A 776 20.15 -18.76 -16.76
N GLU A 777 18.95 -19.35 -16.65
CA GLU A 777 18.42 -20.22 -17.69
C GLU A 777 18.22 -19.47 -19.02
N ASP A 778 18.42 -20.19 -20.13
CA ASP A 778 18.30 -19.63 -21.47
C ASP A 778 16.83 -19.32 -21.79
N VAL A 779 16.57 -18.10 -22.29
CA VAL A 779 15.22 -17.66 -22.67
C VAL A 779 14.96 -18.05 -24.12
N GLU A 780 13.90 -18.83 -24.35
CA GLU A 780 13.44 -19.17 -25.69
C GLU A 780 12.29 -18.26 -26.14
N LEU A 781 12.48 -17.64 -27.30
CA LEU A 781 11.41 -16.92 -27.98
C LEU A 781 10.63 -17.88 -28.87
N GLY A 782 9.45 -18.29 -28.41
CA GLY A 782 8.55 -19.16 -29.16
C GLY A 782 7.72 -18.43 -30.23
N PHE A 783 7.17 -19.19 -31.19
CA PHE A 783 6.23 -18.67 -32.18
C PHE A 783 4.95 -18.11 -31.55
N SER A 784 4.51 -18.70 -30.44
CA SER A 784 3.33 -18.27 -29.69
C SER A 784 3.36 -16.79 -29.25
N MET A 785 4.53 -16.16 -29.11
CA MET A 785 4.64 -14.74 -28.77
C MET A 785 4.31 -13.80 -29.93
N GLN A 786 4.37 -14.28 -31.18
CA GLN A 786 4.04 -13.49 -32.37
C GLN A 786 2.56 -13.61 -32.79
N VAL A 787 1.77 -14.42 -32.07
CA VAL A 787 0.36 -14.67 -32.37
C VAL A 787 -0.52 -14.39 -31.15
N LYS A 788 -1.60 -13.63 -31.35
CA LYS A 788 -2.69 -13.48 -30.39
C LYS A 788 -3.80 -14.48 -30.70
N PRO A 789 -4.32 -15.21 -29.70
CA PRO A 789 -5.43 -16.13 -29.90
C PRO A 789 -6.72 -15.36 -30.22
N MET A 790 -7.47 -15.80 -31.24
CA MET A 790 -8.71 -15.15 -31.65
C MET A 790 -9.82 -16.17 -31.81
N LYS A 791 -10.90 -16.05 -31.02
CA LYS A 791 -12.05 -16.96 -31.08
C LYS A 791 -13.06 -16.46 -32.09
N MET A 792 -13.14 -17.11 -33.25
CA MET A 792 -14.09 -16.81 -34.32
C MET A 792 -14.55 -18.11 -35.02
N ASN A 793 -15.48 -18.00 -35.96
CA ASN A 793 -15.94 -19.13 -36.77
C ASN A 793 -14.83 -19.55 -37.75
N PHE A 794 -14.31 -20.78 -37.60
CA PHE A 794 -13.19 -21.26 -38.40
C PHE A 794 -13.51 -21.33 -39.89
N ASN A 795 -14.72 -21.78 -40.26
CA ASN A 795 -15.08 -21.95 -41.67
C ASN A 795 -15.10 -20.61 -42.41
N THR A 796 -15.60 -19.55 -41.77
CA THR A 796 -15.61 -18.20 -42.35
C THR A 796 -14.18 -17.71 -42.62
N ILE A 797 -13.29 -17.77 -41.61
CA ILE A 797 -11.90 -17.35 -41.79
C ILE A 797 -11.16 -18.23 -42.80
N TRP A 798 -11.43 -19.53 -42.79
CA TRP A 798 -10.76 -20.48 -43.68
C TRP A 798 -11.15 -20.28 -45.14
N GLU A 799 -12.41 -19.90 -45.41
CA GLU A 799 -12.93 -19.52 -46.73
C GLU A 799 -12.44 -18.12 -47.15
N ASP A 800 -12.43 -17.14 -46.23
CA ASP A 800 -11.91 -15.79 -46.51
C ASP A 800 -10.41 -15.80 -46.86
N LEU A 801 -9.67 -16.75 -46.28
CA LEU A 801 -8.25 -16.98 -46.58
C LEU A 801 -8.03 -17.95 -47.76
N ASP A 802 -9.08 -18.39 -48.45
CA ASP A 802 -8.98 -19.28 -49.61
C ASP A 802 -8.41 -18.52 -50.82
N GLY A 803 -7.31 -19.01 -51.39
CA GLY A 803 -6.55 -18.31 -52.44
C GLY A 803 -5.34 -17.50 -51.96
N ASN A 804 -5.18 -17.32 -50.64
CA ASN A 804 -3.96 -16.77 -50.02
C ASN A 804 -2.86 -17.84 -49.88
N VAL A 805 -1.75 -17.50 -49.23
CA VAL A 805 -0.60 -18.41 -49.07
C VAL A 805 -0.99 -19.60 -48.18
N GLU A 806 -1.16 -20.79 -48.78
CA GLU A 806 -1.39 -22.05 -48.06
C GLU A 806 -0.10 -22.87 -47.98
N VAL A 807 0.21 -23.38 -46.79
CA VAL A 807 1.28 -24.36 -46.59
C VAL A 807 0.75 -25.57 -45.83
N ALA A 808 1.02 -26.77 -46.36
CA ALA A 808 0.68 -28.05 -45.74
C ALA A 808 1.95 -28.88 -45.49
N CYS A 809 2.02 -29.55 -44.33
CA CYS A 809 3.12 -30.42 -43.95
C CYS A 809 2.64 -31.62 -43.12
N THR A 810 3.37 -32.74 -43.18
CA THR A 810 3.12 -33.92 -42.35
C THR A 810 4.33 -34.21 -41.49
N TYR A 811 4.12 -34.48 -40.20
CA TYR A 811 5.16 -34.71 -39.20
C TYR A 811 4.86 -35.96 -38.37
N SER A 812 5.90 -36.55 -37.79
CA SER A 812 5.80 -37.64 -36.82
C SER A 812 6.31 -37.14 -35.47
N LEU A 813 5.48 -37.25 -34.43
CA LEU A 813 5.75 -36.78 -33.06
C LEU A 813 6.08 -37.99 -32.17
N PRO A 814 7.36 -38.31 -31.94
CA PRO A 814 7.78 -39.37 -31.02
C PRO A 814 7.64 -38.91 -29.55
N GLY A 815 7.37 -39.84 -28.62
CA GLY A 815 7.41 -39.57 -27.18
C GLY A 815 6.11 -39.10 -26.52
N TYR A 816 5.00 -39.00 -27.26
CA TYR A 816 3.69 -38.62 -26.71
C TYR A 816 2.80 -39.84 -26.45
N ASN A 817 2.21 -39.93 -25.26
CA ASN A 817 1.43 -41.09 -24.82
C ASN A 817 -0.02 -41.07 -25.33
N SER A 818 -0.56 -39.89 -25.65
CA SER A 818 -1.94 -39.75 -26.17
C SER A 818 -2.08 -38.63 -27.21
N ILE A 819 -3.13 -38.72 -28.03
CA ILE A 819 -3.50 -37.63 -28.97
C ILE A 819 -3.84 -36.34 -28.22
N GLN A 820 -4.38 -36.42 -27.00
CA GLN A 820 -4.69 -35.24 -26.20
C GLN A 820 -3.41 -34.50 -25.79
N ASP A 821 -2.38 -35.23 -25.34
CA ASP A 821 -1.09 -34.63 -24.96
C ASP A 821 -0.44 -33.90 -26.16
N ALA A 822 -0.60 -34.46 -27.37
CA ALA A 822 -0.13 -33.83 -28.60
C ALA A 822 -0.96 -32.57 -28.96
N ILE A 823 -2.27 -32.56 -28.74
CA ILE A 823 -3.13 -31.39 -28.96
C ILE A 823 -2.73 -30.24 -28.04
N ASP A 824 -2.59 -30.52 -26.74
CA ASP A 824 -2.27 -29.51 -25.73
C ASP A 824 -0.90 -28.89 -26.05
N LYS A 825 0.09 -29.70 -26.42
CA LYS A 825 1.42 -29.20 -26.78
C LYS A 825 1.44 -28.40 -28.09
N ILE A 826 0.63 -28.77 -29.08
CA ILE A 826 0.49 -27.99 -30.33
C ILE A 826 -0.13 -26.61 -30.02
N LEU A 827 -1.14 -26.54 -29.15
CA LEU A 827 -1.77 -25.29 -28.76
C LEU A 827 -0.78 -24.36 -28.03
N ASP A 828 0.02 -24.90 -27.11
CA ASP A 828 1.05 -24.14 -26.40
C ASP A 828 2.12 -23.56 -27.34
N CYS A 829 2.61 -24.37 -28.30
CA CYS A 829 3.63 -23.92 -29.25
C CYS A 829 3.12 -22.87 -30.23
N VAL A 830 1.87 -22.99 -30.68
CA VAL A 830 1.30 -22.15 -31.75
C VAL A 830 0.65 -20.88 -31.20
N GLY A 831 0.12 -20.90 -29.96
CA GLY A 831 -0.48 -19.73 -29.31
C GLY A 831 -1.78 -19.23 -29.96
N MET A 832 -2.45 -20.06 -30.77
CA MET A 832 -3.74 -19.77 -31.40
C MET A 832 -4.92 -20.29 -30.57
N ALA A 833 -6.10 -19.70 -30.76
CA ALA A 833 -7.31 -20.18 -30.10
C ALA A 833 -7.86 -21.43 -30.82
N PRO A 834 -8.20 -22.51 -30.09
CA PRO A 834 -8.92 -23.62 -30.68
C PRO A 834 -10.34 -23.17 -31.05
N CYS A 835 -10.78 -23.58 -32.24
CA CYS A 835 -12.10 -23.29 -32.78
C CYS A 835 -13.00 -24.52 -32.66
N GLU A 836 -14.31 -24.30 -32.58
CA GLU A 836 -15.35 -25.35 -32.67
C GLU A 836 -15.21 -26.49 -31.64
N ARG A 837 -14.64 -26.21 -30.45
CA ARG A 837 -14.38 -27.20 -29.39
C ARG A 837 -13.43 -28.33 -29.81
N SER A 838 -12.56 -28.07 -30.77
CA SER A 838 -11.60 -29.04 -31.31
C SER A 838 -10.41 -29.32 -30.38
N GLU A 839 -10.33 -28.68 -29.21
CA GLU A 839 -9.30 -28.90 -28.18
C GLU A 839 -9.45 -30.22 -27.41
N LYS A 840 -10.61 -30.89 -27.48
CA LYS A 840 -10.84 -32.17 -26.77
C LYS A 840 -10.89 -33.35 -27.74
N ALA A 841 -9.90 -34.24 -27.64
CA ALA A 841 -9.92 -35.52 -28.33
C ALA A 841 -10.96 -36.47 -27.70
N SER A 842 -11.69 -37.21 -28.55
CA SER A 842 -12.59 -38.26 -28.07
C SER A 842 -11.78 -39.47 -27.59
N LYS A 843 -12.04 -39.95 -26.36
CA LYS A 843 -11.24 -40.98 -25.64
C LYS A 843 -11.01 -42.34 -26.35
N ASN A 844 -11.58 -42.59 -27.54
CA ASN A 844 -11.48 -43.87 -28.27
C ASN A 844 -11.16 -43.73 -29.79
N LYS A 845 -10.77 -42.54 -30.28
CA LYS A 845 -10.48 -42.35 -31.71
C LYS A 845 -8.97 -42.33 -31.99
N SER A 846 -8.54 -43.06 -33.03
CA SER A 846 -7.15 -43.07 -33.51
C SER A 846 -6.78 -41.86 -34.38
N ALA A 847 -7.74 -40.97 -34.67
CA ALA A 847 -7.50 -39.74 -35.41
C ALA A 847 -8.36 -38.57 -34.87
N HIS A 848 -7.82 -37.36 -34.96
CA HIS A 848 -8.46 -36.13 -34.49
C HIS A 848 -8.12 -34.95 -35.42
N VAL A 849 -8.99 -33.94 -35.50
CA VAL A 849 -8.74 -32.72 -36.25
C VAL A 849 -8.85 -31.53 -35.30
N LEU A 850 -7.76 -30.79 -35.17
CA LEU A 850 -7.65 -29.57 -34.39
C LEU A 850 -7.73 -28.37 -35.34
N LEU A 851 -8.62 -27.41 -35.04
CA LEU A 851 -8.84 -26.19 -35.80
C LEU A 851 -8.45 -25.00 -34.94
N MET A 852 -7.66 -24.08 -35.49
CA MET A 852 -7.04 -23.00 -34.72
C MET A 852 -7.08 -21.68 -35.50
N ALA A 853 -7.28 -20.56 -34.80
CA ALA A 853 -7.25 -19.23 -35.39
C ALA A 853 -6.56 -18.20 -34.47
N GLY A 854 -5.96 -17.18 -35.08
CA GLY A 854 -5.30 -16.09 -34.38
C GLY A 854 -5.00 -14.90 -35.26
N MET A 855 -4.37 -13.90 -34.67
CA MET A 855 -3.88 -12.70 -35.33
C MET A 855 -2.37 -12.63 -35.16
N PHE A 856 -1.65 -12.44 -36.26
CA PHE A 856 -0.20 -12.29 -36.26
C PHE A 856 0.19 -10.85 -35.87
N ARG A 857 1.42 -10.63 -35.37
CA ARG A 857 1.91 -9.32 -34.90
C ARG A 857 1.79 -8.16 -35.91
N THR A 858 1.72 -8.46 -37.21
CA THR A 858 1.51 -7.47 -38.28
C THR A 858 0.05 -7.03 -38.43
N GLY A 859 -0.88 -7.63 -37.67
CA GLY A 859 -2.32 -7.40 -37.76
C GLY A 859 -3.04 -8.36 -38.71
N SER A 860 -2.32 -9.19 -39.47
CA SER A 860 -2.91 -10.16 -40.41
C SER A 860 -3.53 -11.37 -39.72
N MET A 861 -4.63 -11.88 -40.26
CA MET A 861 -5.29 -13.09 -39.77
C MET A 861 -4.49 -14.35 -40.14
N ILE A 862 -4.47 -15.33 -39.23
CA ILE A 862 -3.85 -16.64 -39.44
C ILE A 862 -4.79 -17.76 -38.96
N ALA A 863 -4.96 -18.78 -39.80
CA ALA A 863 -5.75 -19.96 -39.47
C ALA A 863 -4.95 -21.23 -39.74
N ALA A 864 -5.10 -22.22 -38.86
CA ALA A 864 -4.39 -23.48 -38.94
C ALA A 864 -5.30 -24.69 -38.67
N GLN A 865 -5.10 -25.76 -39.44
CA GLN A 865 -5.77 -27.05 -39.30
C GLN A 865 -4.73 -28.15 -39.09
N ALA A 866 -4.77 -28.85 -37.96
CA ALA A 866 -3.90 -29.99 -37.67
C ALA A 866 -4.71 -31.30 -37.63
N LYS A 867 -4.38 -32.24 -38.53
CA LYS A 867 -4.97 -33.60 -38.54
C LYS A 867 -4.00 -34.58 -37.89
N LEU A 868 -4.37 -35.11 -36.73
CA LEU A 868 -3.57 -36.02 -35.92
C LEU A 868 -4.04 -37.46 -36.13
N ALA A 869 -3.11 -38.41 -36.25
CA ALA A 869 -3.42 -39.84 -36.36
C ALA A 869 -2.37 -40.69 -35.62
N LEU A 870 -2.81 -41.58 -34.74
CA LEU A 870 -1.95 -42.52 -34.02
C LEU A 870 -1.60 -43.72 -34.92
N ALA A 871 -0.31 -43.90 -35.20
CA ALA A 871 0.19 -45.04 -35.97
C ALA A 871 0.28 -46.31 -35.09
N PRO A 872 0.24 -47.53 -35.68
CA PRO A 872 0.40 -48.79 -34.95
C PRO A 872 1.73 -48.93 -34.20
N SER A 873 2.74 -48.16 -34.59
CA SER A 873 4.05 -48.07 -33.93
C SER A 873 4.05 -47.26 -32.64
N GLY A 874 2.91 -46.66 -32.24
CA GLY A 874 2.79 -45.77 -31.08
C GLY A 874 3.17 -44.31 -31.35
N VAL A 875 3.58 -43.97 -32.57
CA VAL A 875 3.96 -42.60 -32.97
C VAL A 875 2.74 -41.84 -33.50
N ILE A 876 2.59 -40.57 -33.13
CA ILE A 876 1.48 -39.72 -33.59
C ILE A 876 1.93 -38.96 -34.85
N ASN A 877 1.20 -39.10 -35.95
CA ASN A 877 1.42 -38.32 -37.17
C ASN A 877 0.50 -37.10 -37.20
N ALA A 878 1.06 -35.91 -37.42
CA ALA A 878 0.33 -34.64 -37.49
C ALA A 878 0.48 -34.02 -38.89
N ASN A 879 -0.63 -33.84 -39.61
CA ASN A 879 -0.67 -33.05 -40.84
C ASN A 879 -1.18 -31.64 -40.53
N LEU A 880 -0.28 -30.65 -40.55
CA LEU A 880 -0.58 -29.25 -40.26
C LEU A 880 -0.72 -28.46 -41.57
N LYS A 881 -1.84 -27.77 -41.72
CA LYS A 881 -2.11 -26.79 -42.79
C LYS A 881 -2.28 -25.41 -42.18
N VAL A 882 -1.65 -24.40 -42.76
CA VAL A 882 -1.74 -23.00 -42.30
C VAL A 882 -2.05 -22.09 -43.48
N ARG A 883 -2.94 -21.12 -43.26
CA ARG A 883 -3.31 -20.05 -44.21
C ARG A 883 -3.18 -18.70 -43.52
N SER A 884 -2.64 -17.70 -44.22
CA SER A 884 -2.61 -16.31 -43.79
C SER A 884 -2.45 -15.37 -45.00
N GLU A 885 -2.84 -14.10 -44.82
CA GLU A 885 -2.61 -13.01 -45.79
C GLU A 885 -1.12 -12.65 -45.90
N ASP A 886 -0.37 -12.82 -44.81
CA ASP A 886 1.04 -12.43 -44.72
C ASP A 886 1.97 -13.62 -45.04
N LYS A 887 2.89 -13.41 -45.99
CA LYS A 887 3.92 -14.41 -46.33
C LYS A 887 4.81 -14.73 -45.14
N LEU A 888 5.09 -13.77 -44.26
CA LEU A 888 5.91 -13.98 -43.07
C LEU A 888 5.22 -14.94 -42.10
N ALA A 889 3.92 -14.79 -41.88
CA ALA A 889 3.12 -15.64 -41.00
C ALA A 889 3.11 -17.12 -41.47
N VAL A 890 3.13 -17.37 -42.78
CA VAL A 890 3.13 -18.73 -43.37
C VAL A 890 4.53 -19.33 -43.52
N SER A 891 5.58 -18.49 -43.60
CA SER A 891 6.98 -18.93 -43.74
C SER A 891 7.52 -19.68 -42.51
N PHE A 892 6.83 -19.60 -41.37
CA PHE A 892 7.13 -20.30 -40.11
C PHE A 892 6.97 -21.84 -40.15
N LYS A 893 6.66 -22.42 -41.32
CA LYS A 893 6.65 -23.86 -41.63
C LYS A 893 7.81 -24.66 -41.04
N ARG A 894 9.03 -24.12 -41.04
CA ARG A 894 10.26 -24.82 -40.64
C ARG A 894 10.42 -24.99 -39.13
N LEU A 895 9.58 -24.31 -38.35
CA LEU A 895 9.94 -23.91 -37.01
C LEU A 895 9.12 -24.55 -35.89
N ILE A 896 7.84 -24.78 -36.18
CA ILE A 896 6.98 -25.68 -35.39
C ILE A 896 7.68 -27.05 -35.22
N ILE A 897 8.58 -27.41 -36.15
CA ILE A 897 9.33 -28.67 -36.21
C ILE A 897 10.54 -28.72 -35.26
N SER A 898 11.35 -27.65 -35.16
CA SER A 898 12.58 -27.71 -34.34
C SER A 898 12.23 -27.83 -32.86
N HIS A 899 11.22 -27.07 -32.43
CA HIS A 899 10.75 -27.08 -31.05
C HIS A 899 10.12 -28.43 -30.63
N LEU A 900 9.34 -29.07 -31.53
CA LEU A 900 8.72 -30.38 -31.26
C LEU A 900 9.73 -31.54 -31.34
N SER A 901 10.90 -31.36 -31.98
CA SER A 901 11.94 -32.41 -32.09
C SER A 901 13.04 -32.30 -31.02
N ILE A 902 13.39 -31.08 -30.56
CA ILE A 902 14.46 -30.82 -29.58
C ILE A 902 14.04 -31.24 -28.15
N TYR A 903 12.78 -31.00 -27.78
CA TYR A 903 12.23 -31.37 -26.47
C TYR A 903 12.31 -32.88 -26.17
N CYS A 904 12.39 -33.73 -27.20
CA CYS A 904 12.50 -35.18 -27.03
C CYS A 904 13.93 -35.65 -26.70
N VAL A 905 14.96 -34.83 -26.95
CA VAL A 905 16.38 -35.19 -26.73
C VAL A 905 16.89 -34.70 -25.37
N GLN A 906 16.45 -33.52 -24.92
CA GLN A 906 16.90 -32.88 -23.67
C GLN A 906 16.57 -33.70 -22.41
N HIS A 907 15.39 -34.34 -22.39
CA HIS A 907 14.91 -35.11 -21.23
C HIS A 907 15.76 -36.37 -20.91
N SER A 908 16.65 -36.79 -21.82
CA SER A 908 17.53 -37.95 -21.62
C SER A 908 18.90 -37.60 -21.02
N CYS A 909 19.32 -36.32 -21.00
CA CYS A 909 20.68 -35.90 -20.63
C CYS A 909 20.83 -35.42 -19.17
N GLU A 910 19.75 -34.98 -18.51
CA GLU A 910 19.81 -34.38 -17.16
C GLU A 910 20.16 -35.39 -16.04
N LEU A 911 20.09 -36.69 -16.29
CA LEU A 911 20.41 -37.70 -15.27
C LEU A 911 21.92 -37.94 -15.06
N GLU A 912 22.81 -37.53 -15.98
CA GLU A 912 24.26 -37.82 -15.88
C GLU A 912 25.11 -36.68 -15.26
N LEU A 913 24.63 -35.43 -15.23
CA LEU A 913 25.42 -34.28 -14.79
C LEU A 913 25.47 -34.06 -13.26
N ALA A 914 24.49 -34.61 -12.52
CA ALA A 914 24.41 -34.44 -11.06
C ALA A 914 25.55 -35.15 -10.30
N PHE A 915 26.28 -36.07 -10.93
CA PHE A 915 27.33 -36.87 -10.29
C PHE A 915 28.71 -36.18 -10.26
N LEU A 916 28.93 -35.13 -11.05
CA LEU A 916 30.26 -34.48 -11.19
C LEU A 916 30.46 -33.25 -10.27
N LYS A 917 29.39 -32.55 -9.88
CA LYS A 917 29.47 -31.28 -9.12
C LYS A 917 29.96 -31.44 -7.67
N THR A 918 29.84 -32.62 -7.07
CA THR A 918 30.19 -32.87 -5.66
C THR A 918 31.69 -33.04 -5.40
N MET A 919 32.54 -33.17 -6.43
CA MET A 919 33.98 -33.45 -6.27
C MET A 919 34.89 -32.20 -6.19
N PHE A 920 34.45 -31.02 -6.65
CA PHE A 920 35.34 -29.86 -6.85
C PHE A 920 35.38 -28.82 -5.71
N SER A 921 34.43 -28.84 -4.78
CA SER A 921 34.28 -27.81 -3.74
C SER A 921 35.38 -27.82 -2.65
N SER A 922 36.00 -28.98 -2.37
CA SER A 922 36.86 -29.17 -1.20
C SER A 922 38.32 -28.73 -1.35
N VAL A 923 38.78 -28.37 -2.55
CA VAL A 923 40.20 -28.02 -2.81
C VAL A 923 40.46 -26.50 -2.80
N PHE A 924 39.44 -25.68 -3.08
CA PHE A 924 39.59 -24.24 -3.26
C PHE A 924 39.73 -23.46 -1.94
N LEU A 925 39.09 -23.90 -0.87
CA LEU A 925 39.10 -23.21 0.44
C LEU A 925 40.48 -23.21 1.14
N CYS A 926 41.35 -24.17 0.84
CA CYS A 926 42.67 -24.23 1.50
C CYS A 926 43.67 -23.19 0.97
N PHE A 927 43.43 -22.57 -0.20
CA PHE A 927 44.41 -21.70 -0.86
C PHE A 927 44.33 -20.24 -0.38
N ILE A 928 43.14 -19.78 0.00
CA ILE A 928 42.88 -18.37 0.37
C ILE A 928 43.41 -18.05 1.77
N SER A 929 43.45 -19.03 2.67
CA SER A 929 43.91 -18.87 4.05
C SER A 929 45.40 -18.49 4.18
N MET A 930 46.21 -18.69 3.14
CA MET A 930 47.67 -18.50 3.21
C MET A 930 48.16 -17.08 2.89
N LEU A 931 47.32 -16.20 2.32
CA LEU A 931 47.78 -14.96 1.66
C LEU A 931 47.69 -13.67 2.50
N VAL A 932 47.04 -13.69 3.68
CA VAL A 932 46.64 -12.45 4.40
C VAL A 932 47.68 -11.92 5.42
N CYS A 933 48.86 -12.54 5.59
CA CYS A 933 49.72 -12.26 6.75
C CYS A 933 50.93 -11.28 6.58
N LEU A 934 51.01 -10.36 5.60
CA LEU A 934 52.20 -9.48 5.44
C LEU A 934 51.88 -8.02 4.95
N PHE A 935 52.23 -6.94 5.74
CA PHE A 935 52.65 -5.52 5.42
C PHE A 935 51.96 -4.26 6.15
N PRO A 936 52.64 -3.07 6.43
CA PRO A 936 52.18 -1.88 7.26
C PRO A 936 52.13 -0.40 6.63
N PHE A 937 51.72 0.69 7.38
CA PHE A 937 51.10 2.09 7.08
C PHE A 937 51.94 3.46 6.90
N GLY A 938 51.38 4.64 6.42
CA GLY A 938 52.00 6.02 6.03
C GLY A 938 51.38 7.45 6.49
N ASP A 939 51.79 8.68 5.98
CA ASP A 939 51.77 10.13 6.55
C ASP A 939 51.09 11.35 5.70
N ALA A 940 50.90 12.66 6.12
CA ALA A 940 49.98 13.76 5.54
C ALA A 940 50.49 15.20 5.04
N GLY A 941 49.69 16.09 4.34
CA GLY A 941 49.99 17.51 3.88
C GLY A 941 48.87 18.63 3.72
N ASP A 942 49.20 19.96 3.71
CA ASP A 942 48.26 21.14 3.94
C ASP A 942 48.20 22.30 2.85
N LYS A 943 47.03 22.93 2.53
CA LYS A 943 46.83 24.10 1.56
C LYS A 943 45.68 25.12 1.89
N CYS A 944 45.67 26.32 1.25
CA CYS A 944 44.74 27.46 1.52
C CYS A 944 44.16 28.19 0.27
N VAL A 945 42.97 28.80 0.38
CA VAL A 945 42.18 29.50 -0.67
C VAL A 945 41.75 30.91 -0.24
N SER A 946 41.70 31.87 -1.18
CA SER A 946 41.07 33.20 -1.05
C SER A 946 40.28 33.55 -2.31
N GLY A 947 39.09 34.16 -2.16
CA GLY A 947 38.21 34.52 -3.27
C GLY A 947 37.22 35.66 -2.98
N HIS A 948 36.72 36.34 -4.01
CA HIS A 948 35.73 37.41 -3.90
C HIS A 948 34.69 37.40 -5.03
N GLY A 949 33.51 37.99 -4.79
CA GLY A 949 32.42 38.03 -5.78
C GLY A 949 31.29 39.00 -5.41
N LYS A 950 30.22 39.03 -6.20
CA LYS A 950 29.02 39.85 -5.95
C LYS A 950 27.73 39.08 -6.19
N LEU A 951 26.83 39.06 -5.22
CA LEU A 951 25.50 38.47 -5.30
C LEU A 951 24.46 39.51 -5.76
N ILE A 952 23.52 39.10 -6.61
CA ILE A 952 22.38 39.92 -7.03
C ILE A 952 21.09 39.11 -6.91
N CYS A 953 20.06 39.72 -6.30
CA CYS A 953 18.67 39.25 -6.34
C CYS A 953 17.80 40.41 -6.86
N LYS A 954 17.28 40.30 -8.08
CA LYS A 954 16.43 41.31 -8.75
C LYS A 954 15.01 41.29 -8.21
N GLN A 955 14.45 40.13 -7.84
CA GLN A 955 13.09 40.03 -7.31
C GLN A 955 12.97 40.57 -5.88
N ASN A 956 13.97 40.31 -5.03
CA ASN A 956 14.01 40.78 -3.65
C ASN A 956 15.44 41.22 -3.25
N PRO A 957 15.83 42.48 -3.50
CA PRO A 957 17.18 42.97 -3.20
C PRO A 957 17.61 42.80 -1.74
N ARG A 958 16.67 42.83 -0.78
CA ARG A 958 16.96 42.64 0.65
C ARG A 958 17.29 41.20 1.04
N ALA A 959 17.02 40.23 0.18
CA ALA A 959 17.37 38.84 0.45
C ALA A 959 18.90 38.60 0.39
N VAL A 960 19.63 39.46 -0.33
CA VAL A 960 21.09 39.37 -0.46
C VAL A 960 21.78 39.57 0.90
N ASP A 961 21.32 40.53 1.70
CA ASP A 961 21.87 40.84 3.02
C ASP A 961 21.76 39.67 4.02
N SER A 962 20.80 38.76 3.78
CA SER A 962 20.58 37.55 4.60
C SER A 962 21.24 36.28 4.04
N THR A 963 22.08 36.43 3.01
CA THR A 963 22.70 35.29 2.31
C THR A 963 24.00 34.88 3.01
N GLU A 964 24.15 33.59 3.29
CA GLU A 964 25.36 33.02 3.90
C GLU A 964 26.19 32.29 2.85
N ILE A 965 27.50 32.52 2.82
CA ILE A 965 28.43 31.93 1.84
C ILE A 965 29.45 31.09 2.60
N ARG A 966 29.61 29.82 2.24
CA ARG A 966 30.49 28.87 2.91
C ARG A 966 31.47 28.25 1.92
N LEU A 967 32.72 28.16 2.32
CA LEU A 967 33.80 27.48 1.60
C LEU A 967 34.12 26.19 2.36
N TRP A 968 34.06 25.07 1.65
CA TRP A 968 34.21 23.72 2.18
C TRP A 968 35.35 23.01 1.49
N ASP A 969 36.05 22.13 2.18
CA ASP A 969 36.96 21.15 1.61
C ASP A 969 36.21 19.83 1.42
N LYS A 970 36.33 19.23 0.24
CA LYS A 970 35.58 18.02 -0.14
C LYS A 970 36.46 16.79 0.05
N ASP A 971 36.47 16.22 1.25
CA ASP A 971 37.22 14.99 1.50
C ASP A 971 36.60 13.81 0.72
N GLY A 972 37.37 13.29 -0.26
CA GLY A 972 36.81 12.55 -1.39
C GLY A 972 36.87 11.01 -1.34
N SER A 973 35.68 10.40 -1.34
CA SER A 973 35.34 9.15 -2.06
C SER A 973 35.94 7.81 -1.59
N THR A 974 35.51 7.35 -0.42
CA THR A 974 35.37 5.92 -0.03
C THR A 974 34.58 5.83 1.29
N VAL A 975 34.11 4.65 1.69
CA VAL A 975 33.16 4.41 2.81
C VAL A 975 33.54 4.85 4.22
N LEU A 976 34.69 5.47 4.44
CA LEU A 976 34.87 6.24 5.68
C LEU A 976 34.17 7.62 5.67
N GLY A 977 33.55 8.06 4.57
CA GLY A 977 32.78 9.31 4.48
C GLY A 977 31.52 9.36 5.35
N MET A 978 31.09 8.24 5.94
CA MET A 978 30.08 8.28 7.01
C MET A 978 30.63 8.74 8.37
N PHE A 979 31.94 9.01 8.49
CA PHE A 979 32.57 9.45 9.74
C PHE A 979 33.43 10.73 9.63
N ASP A 980 33.59 11.34 8.46
CA ASP A 980 34.28 12.63 8.29
C ASP A 980 33.42 13.58 7.43
N PRO A 981 32.75 14.59 8.01
CA PRO A 981 32.00 15.58 7.24
C PRO A 981 32.96 16.55 6.54
N ASP A 982 32.61 17.01 5.33
CA ASP A 982 33.35 18.06 4.60
C ASP A 982 33.86 19.14 5.57
N ASP A 983 35.16 19.41 5.56
CA ASP A 983 35.76 20.35 6.50
C ASP A 983 35.44 21.79 6.09
N LEU A 984 34.79 22.54 7.00
CA LEU A 984 34.47 23.94 6.75
C LEU A 984 35.76 24.78 6.74
N MET A 985 36.21 25.17 5.56
CA MET A 985 37.39 26.02 5.38
C MET A 985 37.13 27.47 5.80
N GLY A 986 35.94 28.03 5.53
CA GLY A 986 35.62 29.43 5.84
C GLY A 986 34.16 29.85 5.57
N ILE A 987 33.71 30.95 6.18
CA ILE A 987 32.37 31.55 5.97
C ILE A 987 32.52 33.04 5.63
N GLY A 988 31.79 33.49 4.62
CA GLY A 988 31.67 34.90 4.22
C GLY A 988 30.22 35.38 4.27
N VAL A 989 30.04 36.67 4.52
CA VAL A 989 28.74 37.35 4.47
C VAL A 989 28.88 38.52 3.48
N PRO A 990 27.91 38.74 2.58
CA PRO A 990 27.95 39.87 1.66
C PRO A 990 27.71 41.20 2.39
N ASP A 991 28.38 42.26 1.97
CA ASP A 991 28.12 43.65 2.39
C ASP A 991 26.77 44.15 1.83
N ASP A 992 26.30 45.33 2.26
CA ASP A 992 25.02 45.95 1.83
C ASP A 992 24.88 46.12 0.29
N ASP A 993 25.99 46.12 -0.45
CA ASP A 993 26.03 46.16 -1.91
C ASP A 993 26.01 44.77 -2.58
N GLY A 994 25.94 43.69 -1.80
CA GLY A 994 25.98 42.29 -2.24
C GLY A 994 27.38 41.74 -2.52
N ARG A 995 28.46 42.48 -2.22
CA ARG A 995 29.85 42.02 -2.47
C ARG A 995 30.34 41.17 -1.30
N PHE A 996 31.10 40.11 -1.57
CA PHE A 996 31.66 39.25 -0.53
C PHE A 996 33.13 38.89 -0.81
N VAL A 997 33.85 38.57 0.27
CA VAL A 997 35.20 37.99 0.26
C VAL A 997 35.18 36.76 1.18
N ILE A 998 35.85 35.68 0.78
CA ILE A 998 35.91 34.42 1.53
C ILE A 998 37.32 33.81 1.46
N GLU A 999 37.85 33.37 2.60
CA GLU A 999 39.20 32.79 2.74
C GLU A 999 39.17 31.58 3.68
N GLY A 1000 39.99 30.54 3.44
CA GLY A 1000 40.02 29.32 4.25
C GLY A 1000 41.15 28.34 3.89
N CYS A 1001 41.50 27.39 4.77
CA CYS A 1001 42.58 26.40 4.59
C CYS A 1001 42.16 24.99 5.03
N ALA A 1002 42.78 23.94 4.48
CA ALA A 1002 42.55 22.54 4.85
C ALA A 1002 43.79 21.63 4.62
N SER A 1003 43.72 20.37 5.07
CA SER A 1003 44.85 19.44 5.28
C SER A 1003 44.47 17.97 5.09
N ASP A 1004 45.28 17.19 4.36
CA ASP A 1004 44.87 15.88 3.83
C ASP A 1004 45.99 14.80 3.87
N ARG A 1005 45.69 13.50 4.10
CA ARG A 1005 46.70 12.46 4.47
C ARG A 1005 47.07 11.44 3.36
N ASP A 1006 48.37 11.16 3.13
CA ASP A 1006 48.83 10.30 2.02
C ASP A 1006 48.56 8.80 2.30
N TRP A 1007 47.56 8.26 1.61
CA TRP A 1007 47.18 6.85 1.57
C TRP A 1007 48.24 5.90 0.97
N LEU A 1008 49.17 6.39 0.16
CA LEU A 1008 50.23 5.60 -0.49
C LEU A 1008 51.59 6.32 -0.41
N PRO A 1009 52.71 5.59 -0.23
CA PRO A 1009 54.02 6.19 -0.35
C PRO A 1009 54.16 6.77 -1.77
N PHE A 1010 54.55 8.05 -1.87
CA PHE A 1010 54.84 8.82 -3.09
C PHE A 1010 53.68 9.54 -3.81
N TRP A 1011 52.43 9.45 -3.34
CA TRP A 1011 51.30 10.22 -3.92
C TRP A 1011 50.70 11.15 -2.87
N LYS A 1012 50.97 12.46 -3.03
CA LYS A 1012 50.44 13.50 -2.15
C LYS A 1012 48.97 13.77 -2.45
N ASN A 1013 48.13 13.76 -1.42
CA ASN A 1013 46.74 14.21 -1.51
C ASN A 1013 46.67 15.72 -1.19
N ASP A 1014 46.03 16.51 -2.05
CA ASP A 1014 45.82 17.95 -1.84
C ASP A 1014 44.30 18.19 -1.61
N PRO A 1015 43.90 19.18 -0.77
CA PRO A 1015 42.51 19.58 -0.56
C PRO A 1015 41.70 19.83 -1.86
N ASP A 1016 40.38 19.63 -1.81
CA ASP A 1016 39.38 19.77 -2.89
C ASP A 1016 38.25 20.79 -2.54
N PRO A 1017 38.47 22.11 -2.65
CA PRO A 1017 37.54 23.14 -2.17
C PRO A 1017 36.29 23.37 -3.06
N TYR A 1018 35.12 23.66 -2.45
CA TYR A 1018 33.89 24.13 -3.13
C TYR A 1018 33.11 25.20 -2.35
N LEU A 1019 32.24 25.96 -3.04
CA LEU A 1019 31.47 27.08 -2.47
C LEU A 1019 29.96 26.76 -2.38
N GLU A 1020 29.35 27.02 -1.23
CA GLU A 1020 27.91 26.88 -0.95
C GLU A 1020 27.32 28.26 -0.58
N ILE A 1021 26.22 28.66 -1.24
CA ILE A 1021 25.52 29.93 -1.00
C ILE A 1021 24.07 29.65 -0.58
N ARG A 1022 23.66 30.10 0.60
CA ARG A 1022 22.30 29.90 1.13
C ARG A 1022 21.51 31.20 1.12
N HIS A 1023 20.42 31.28 0.35
CA HIS A 1023 19.66 32.53 0.13
C HIS A 1023 18.13 32.32 0.15
N THR A 1024 17.37 33.39 0.29
CA THR A 1024 15.88 33.38 0.33
C THR A 1024 15.24 34.17 -0.81
N CYS A 1025 15.98 34.31 -1.93
CA CYS A 1025 15.62 35.21 -3.03
C CYS A 1025 14.25 34.88 -3.66
N ARG A 1026 13.92 33.59 -3.87
CA ARG A 1026 12.65 33.15 -4.48
C ARG A 1026 11.68 32.53 -3.49
N LEU A 1027 12.19 31.71 -2.57
CA LEU A 1027 11.40 30.97 -1.62
C LEU A 1027 11.67 31.47 -0.20
N SER A 1028 10.60 31.76 0.53
CA SER A 1028 10.68 32.26 1.92
C SER A 1028 11.24 31.24 2.92
N TYR A 1029 11.39 29.97 2.50
CA TYR A 1029 11.96 28.89 3.33
C TYR A 1029 13.44 28.60 3.04
N GLY A 1030 14.08 29.33 2.10
CA GLY A 1030 15.50 29.20 1.77
C GLY A 1030 15.80 28.21 0.65
N GLU A 1031 16.79 28.57 -0.18
CA GLU A 1031 17.37 27.78 -1.28
C GLU A 1031 18.91 27.79 -1.16
N THR A 1032 19.54 26.77 -1.72
CA THR A 1032 21.00 26.56 -1.68
C THR A 1032 21.55 26.53 -3.11
N PHE A 1033 22.63 27.27 -3.37
CA PHE A 1033 23.33 27.33 -4.65
C PHE A 1033 24.76 26.84 -4.46
N HIS A 1034 25.18 25.83 -5.23
CA HIS A 1034 26.53 25.24 -5.13
C HIS A 1034 27.36 25.62 -6.35
N ILE A 1035 28.62 26.00 -6.13
CA ILE A 1035 29.60 26.24 -7.19
C ILE A 1035 30.75 25.27 -6.98
N GLU A 1036 30.76 24.22 -7.80
CA GLU A 1036 31.82 23.22 -7.86
C GLU A 1036 32.69 23.44 -9.12
N GLY A 1037 33.99 23.13 -9.03
CA GLY A 1037 34.87 22.99 -10.20
C GLY A 1037 36.18 23.77 -10.15
N PRO A 1038 37.04 23.64 -11.19
CA PRO A 1038 38.46 24.05 -11.22
C PRO A 1038 38.71 25.57 -11.20
N LEU A 1039 37.70 26.35 -10.84
CA LEU A 1039 37.72 27.81 -10.78
C LEU A 1039 38.33 28.35 -9.48
N ILE A 1040 38.34 27.55 -8.41
CA ILE A 1040 38.87 27.93 -7.09
C ILE A 1040 40.39 27.68 -7.06
N LYS A 1041 41.16 28.74 -6.87
CA LYS A 1041 42.63 28.70 -6.86
C LYS A 1041 43.18 28.74 -5.43
N PHE A 1042 44.22 27.94 -5.19
CA PHE A 1042 44.99 28.02 -3.95
C PHE A 1042 45.92 29.23 -3.94
N LEU A 1043 46.19 29.75 -2.75
CA LEU A 1043 47.11 30.86 -2.53
C LEU A 1043 48.50 30.55 -3.12
N PRO A 1044 49.17 31.55 -3.73
CA PRO A 1044 48.89 32.98 -3.64
C PRO A 1044 47.87 33.54 -4.65
N ASP A 1045 47.30 32.71 -5.53
CA ASP A 1045 46.35 33.17 -6.55
C ASP A 1045 44.95 33.36 -5.95
N ASN A 1046 44.34 34.52 -6.19
CA ASN A 1046 43.01 34.87 -5.66
C ASN A 1046 41.90 34.56 -6.69
N THR A 1047 40.79 33.99 -6.23
CA THR A 1047 39.65 33.58 -7.06
C THR A 1047 38.63 34.73 -7.23
N ASP A 1048 38.24 35.06 -8.46
CA ASP A 1048 37.15 36.01 -8.73
C ASP A 1048 35.91 35.24 -9.22
N PHE A 1049 34.87 35.20 -8.40
CA PHE A 1049 33.59 34.52 -8.67
C PHE A 1049 32.63 35.36 -9.53
N GLY A 1050 32.98 36.61 -9.84
CA GLY A 1050 32.16 37.49 -10.66
C GLY A 1050 30.82 37.87 -10.02
N VAL A 1051 29.81 38.11 -10.87
CA VAL A 1051 28.44 38.47 -10.44
C VAL A 1051 27.53 37.25 -10.52
N ILE A 1052 27.01 36.81 -9.38
CA ILE A 1052 26.14 35.64 -9.22
C ILE A 1052 24.68 36.11 -9.09
N ASP A 1053 23.84 35.72 -10.04
CA ASP A 1053 22.40 36.06 -10.07
C ASP A 1053 21.57 34.96 -9.38
N LEU A 1054 21.07 35.27 -8.19
CA LEU A 1054 20.30 34.35 -7.34
C LEU A 1054 18.85 34.15 -7.83
N ASP A 1055 18.43 34.86 -8.88
CA ASP A 1055 17.12 34.69 -9.52
C ASP A 1055 17.10 33.63 -10.62
N MET A 1056 18.17 32.89 -10.87
CA MET A 1056 18.22 31.80 -11.85
C MET A 1056 17.91 30.45 -11.17
N PRO A 1057 17.21 29.50 -11.84
CA PRO A 1057 17.03 28.16 -11.28
C PRO A 1057 18.36 27.42 -11.34
N ASN A 1058 18.70 26.72 -10.25
CA ASN A 1058 19.86 25.82 -10.18
C ASN A 1058 19.98 24.91 -11.40
#